data_AF-A0A1F7L815-F1
#
_entry.id   AF-A0A1F7L815-F1
#
_cell.length_a   1.000
_cell.length_b   1.000
_cell.length_c   1.000
_cell.angle_alpha   90.00
_cell.angle_beta   90.00
_cell.angle_gamma   90.00
#
_symmetry.space_group_name_H-M   'P 1'
#
loop_
_entity.id
_entity.type
_entity.pdbx_description
1 polymer ?
#
loop_
_entity_poly.entity_id
_entity_poly.type
_entity_poly.pdbx_seq_one_letter_code
_entity_poly.pdbx_strand_id
1 'polypeptide(L)'
;MLDNLSTRLQAIFDRLGGRGRLTEENVQEALREVRVALLEADVNFKVVRTFVERVRARAVGQEVLRSLTPAQQVVKVVHGELVELLGGSGHRLAPAPHPPTVIMLIGLQGSGKTTTAAKLARHYTAQGQHPILAAADTYRPAAQDQLRTLGAEVGVPVVDAPGEAPLAICRRAREEAAARGLTPLILDTAGRLHIDEPMLEELRAIRRDVAPHHVLLVVDAMTGQDAVNVADRFNRAVGIDAVVLTKLDGDARGGAALSVRSVTGRPIAFAGTGEKTDALEPFHPDRVASRILGMGDVLSLVERAQATVDREQAEALVRRLREDAFTLEDFRTQLRQVRQMGPLDQVLGMLPFGRALRAAPQELGAESADLDRFDAIISSMTPGERRHPETINGTRRQRIARGSGTSVQDVNRLLKQHAQLRKMGAEVGVPVVDAPGEAPLAICRRAREEAAARGLTPLILDTAGRLHIDEPMLEELRAIRRDVAPHHVLLVVDAMTGQDAVNVADRFNRAVGIDAVVLTKLDGDARGGAALSVRSVTGRPIAFAGTGEKTDALEPFHPDRVASRILGMGDVLSLVERAQATVDREQAEALVRRLREDAFTLEDFRTQLRQVRQMGPLDQVLGMLPFGRALRAAPQELGAESADLDRFDAIISSMTPGERRHPETINGTRRQRIARGSGTSVQDVNRLLKQHAQLRKMMKQLKGMEGKLPRMKGLPGFPTPRG
;
A
#
# COMPACT_ATOMS: atom_id res chain seq x y z
N MET A 1 -20.46 2.23 -0.12
CA MET A 1 -21.11 2.96 0.98
C MET A 1 -20.58 4.39 1.14
N LEU A 2 -19.32 4.59 1.56
CA LEU A 2 -18.66 5.91 1.47
C LEU A 2 -18.50 6.40 0.02
N ASP A 3 -18.60 5.49 -0.95
CA ASP A 3 -18.32 5.71 -2.37
C ASP A 3 -19.10 6.86 -3.02
N ASN A 4 -20.33 7.15 -2.60
CA ASN A 4 -21.09 8.28 -3.15
C ASN A 4 -20.52 9.62 -2.66
N LEU A 5 -20.21 9.72 -1.37
CA LEU A 5 -19.52 10.87 -0.79
C LEU A 5 -18.11 11.00 -1.38
N SER A 6 -17.38 9.89 -1.49
CA SER A 6 -16.05 9.84 -2.09
C SER A 6 -16.06 10.27 -3.55
N THR A 7 -17.02 9.81 -4.36
CA THR A 7 -17.12 10.16 -5.78
C THR A 7 -17.40 11.66 -5.96
N ARG A 8 -18.28 12.24 -5.14
CA ARG A 8 -18.55 13.69 -5.18
C ARG A 8 -17.35 14.50 -4.71
N LEU A 9 -16.73 14.13 -3.59
CA LEU A 9 -15.54 14.80 -3.08
C LEU A 9 -14.38 14.72 -4.09
N GLN A 10 -14.17 13.55 -4.71
CA GLN A 10 -13.19 13.38 -5.78
C GLN A 10 -13.47 14.31 -6.96
N ALA A 11 -14.72 14.39 -7.44
CA ALA A 11 -15.10 15.27 -8.53
C ALA A 11 -14.88 16.76 -8.21
N ILE A 12 -15.06 17.16 -6.94
CA ILE A 12 -14.77 18.53 -6.46
C ILE A 12 -13.25 18.78 -6.52
N PHE A 13 -12.44 17.84 -6.04
CA PHE A 13 -10.99 17.98 -6.00
C PHE A 13 -10.33 17.90 -7.39
N ASP A 14 -10.86 17.08 -8.30
CA ASP A 14 -10.39 16.99 -9.69
C ASP A 14 -10.62 18.32 -10.43
N ARG A 15 -11.78 18.96 -10.22
CA ARG A 15 -12.07 20.31 -10.75
C ARG A 15 -11.13 21.36 -10.17
N LEU A 16 -10.78 21.24 -8.88
CA LEU A 16 -9.80 22.12 -8.23
C LEU A 16 -8.39 21.92 -8.81
N GLY A 17 -7.98 20.66 -9.04
CA GLY A 17 -6.68 20.28 -9.60
C GLY A 17 -6.46 20.77 -11.03
N GLY A 18 -7.54 20.94 -11.79
CA GLY A 18 -7.50 21.55 -13.13
C GLY A 18 -7.13 23.04 -13.14
N ARG A 19 -7.29 23.76 -12.02
CA ARG A 19 -7.02 25.20 -11.91
C ARG A 19 -5.57 25.44 -11.43
N GLY A 20 -4.80 26.20 -12.19
CA GLY A 20 -3.35 26.37 -11.96
C GLY A 20 -2.94 27.20 -10.73
N ARG A 21 -3.87 27.93 -10.11
CA ARG A 21 -3.63 28.73 -8.89
C ARG A 21 -4.90 28.74 -8.03
N LEU A 22 -4.76 28.59 -6.71
CA LEU A 22 -5.86 28.78 -5.79
C LEU A 22 -6.12 30.27 -5.59
N THR A 23 -7.34 30.69 -5.87
CA THR A 23 -7.91 31.96 -5.42
C THR A 23 -8.84 31.67 -4.24
N GLU A 24 -9.07 32.65 -3.39
CA GLU A 24 -9.99 32.49 -2.26
C GLU A 24 -11.43 32.15 -2.74
N GLU A 25 -11.82 32.67 -3.90
CA GLU A 25 -13.09 32.32 -4.57
C GLU A 25 -13.17 30.83 -4.94
N ASN A 26 -12.10 30.25 -5.50
CA ASN A 26 -12.06 28.83 -5.86
C ASN A 26 -12.16 27.92 -4.63
N VAL A 27 -11.52 28.32 -3.52
CA VAL A 27 -11.61 27.59 -2.24
C VAL A 27 -13.04 27.66 -1.71
N GLN A 28 -13.67 28.84 -1.73
CA GLN A 28 -15.05 29.00 -1.26
C GLN A 28 -16.06 28.19 -2.09
N GLU A 29 -15.91 28.16 -3.41
CA GLU A 29 -16.73 27.36 -4.32
C GLU A 29 -16.64 25.87 -3.95
N ALA A 30 -15.43 25.34 -3.79
CA ALA A 30 -15.20 23.96 -3.42
C ALA A 30 -15.74 23.61 -2.03
N LEU A 31 -15.54 24.48 -1.04
CA LEU A 31 -16.09 24.30 0.30
C LEU A 31 -17.62 24.32 0.32
N ARG A 32 -18.25 25.07 -0.59
CA ARG A 32 -19.70 25.04 -0.76
C ARG A 32 -20.17 23.69 -1.30
N GLU A 33 -19.47 23.10 -2.25
CA GLU A 33 -19.78 21.76 -2.77
C GLU A 33 -19.52 20.67 -1.72
N VAL A 34 -18.41 20.75 -0.98
CA VAL A 34 -18.11 19.85 0.16
C VAL A 34 -19.22 19.92 1.21
N ARG A 35 -19.69 21.12 1.54
CA ARG A 35 -20.83 21.32 2.46
C ARG A 35 -22.09 20.60 1.98
N VAL A 36 -22.43 20.73 0.70
CA VAL A 36 -23.62 20.05 0.14
C VAL A 36 -23.45 18.54 0.21
N ALA A 37 -22.29 18.01 -0.17
CA ALA A 37 -22.00 16.58 -0.13
C ALA A 37 -22.10 15.99 1.29
N LEU A 38 -21.60 16.71 2.30
CA LEU A 38 -21.72 16.28 3.71
C LEU A 38 -23.17 16.33 4.21
N LEU A 39 -23.96 17.33 3.82
CA LEU A 39 -25.38 17.41 4.20
C LEU A 39 -26.21 16.31 3.55
N GLU A 40 -25.99 16.00 2.28
CA GLU A 40 -26.63 14.88 1.59
C GLU A 40 -26.24 13.53 2.21
N ALA A 41 -25.03 13.45 2.79
CA ALA A 41 -24.57 12.31 3.56
C ALA A 41 -25.17 12.23 4.99
N ASP A 42 -26.22 13.00 5.26
CA ASP A 42 -26.90 13.10 6.55
C ASP A 42 -25.99 13.52 7.72
N VAL A 43 -24.93 14.29 7.45
CA VAL A 43 -24.10 14.91 8.50
C VAL A 43 -24.82 16.10 9.11
N ASN A 44 -24.77 16.25 10.44
CA ASN A 44 -25.45 17.32 11.15
C ASN A 44 -25.03 18.71 10.69
N PHE A 45 -26.00 19.56 10.37
CA PHE A 45 -25.76 20.90 9.84
C PHE A 45 -24.82 21.75 10.72
N LYS A 46 -24.92 21.67 12.06
CA LYS A 46 -24.03 22.39 12.97
C LYS A 46 -22.59 21.89 12.84
N VAL A 47 -22.43 20.58 12.66
CA VAL A 47 -21.13 19.91 12.49
C VAL A 47 -20.53 20.28 11.14
N VAL A 48 -21.31 20.22 10.05
CA VAL A 48 -20.86 20.63 8.71
C VAL A 48 -20.45 22.10 8.70
N ARG A 49 -21.24 22.99 9.30
CA ARG A 49 -20.91 24.42 9.37
C ARG A 49 -19.56 24.65 10.05
N THR A 50 -19.38 24.06 11.24
CA THR A 50 -18.14 24.19 12.01
C THR A 50 -16.94 23.59 11.27
N PHE A 51 -17.13 22.45 10.61
CA PHE A 51 -16.11 21.81 9.78
C PHE A 51 -15.66 22.71 8.63
N VAL A 52 -16.61 23.26 7.86
CA VAL A 52 -16.30 24.14 6.72
C VAL A 52 -15.59 25.42 7.17
N GLU A 53 -15.98 26.00 8.32
CA GLU A 53 -15.31 27.17 8.89
C GLU A 53 -13.85 26.89 9.26
N ARG A 54 -13.56 25.74 9.88
CA ARG A 54 -12.18 25.32 10.23
C ARG A 54 -11.34 25.05 8.99
N VAL A 55 -11.89 24.31 8.03
CA VAL A 55 -11.21 24.04 6.76
C VAL A 55 -10.92 25.36 6.03
N ARG A 56 -11.86 26.30 5.99
CA ARG A 56 -11.66 27.63 5.37
C ARG A 56 -10.51 28.38 6.04
N ALA A 57 -10.51 28.46 7.37
CA ALA A 57 -9.47 29.17 8.11
C ALA A 57 -8.07 28.57 7.86
N ARG A 58 -7.95 27.23 7.84
CA ARG A 58 -6.68 26.54 7.57
C ARG A 58 -6.25 26.60 6.10
N ALA A 59 -7.19 26.55 5.16
CA ALA A 59 -6.90 26.59 3.74
C ALA A 59 -6.45 27.98 3.25
N VAL A 60 -6.96 29.06 3.88
CA VAL A 60 -6.56 30.45 3.56
C VAL A 60 -5.33 30.90 4.36
N GLY A 61 -5.16 30.40 5.60
CA GLY A 61 -4.08 30.83 6.50
C GLY A 61 -2.76 30.06 6.41
N GLN A 62 -2.70 28.95 5.66
CA GLN A 62 -1.44 28.24 5.44
C GLN A 62 -0.70 28.79 4.22
N GLU A 63 0.52 29.28 4.41
CA GLU A 63 1.45 29.51 3.30
C GLU A 63 1.56 28.21 2.48
N VAL A 64 1.44 28.34 1.16
CA VAL A 64 1.53 27.21 0.23
C VAL A 64 2.87 26.53 0.44
N LEU A 65 2.84 25.33 1.05
CA LEU A 65 4.02 24.46 1.09
C LEU A 65 4.43 24.23 -0.37
N ARG A 66 5.63 24.71 -0.75
CA ARG A 66 6.08 24.79 -2.14
C ARG A 66 6.15 23.45 -2.88
N SER A 67 5.94 22.33 -2.19
CA SER A 67 6.00 20.96 -2.70
C SER A 67 4.65 20.33 -3.09
N LEU A 68 3.51 20.95 -2.72
CA LEU A 68 2.18 20.40 -3.03
C LEU A 68 1.43 21.28 -4.02
N THR A 69 0.68 20.66 -4.92
CA THR A 69 -0.27 21.41 -5.73
C THR A 69 -1.33 22.04 -4.82
N PRO A 70 -1.87 23.21 -5.19
CA PRO A 70 -2.90 23.87 -4.40
C PRO A 70 -4.12 22.96 -4.11
N ALA A 71 -4.52 22.11 -5.07
CA ALA A 71 -5.59 21.13 -4.84
C ALA A 71 -5.22 20.05 -3.82
N GLN A 72 -4.00 19.51 -3.86
CA GLN A 72 -3.52 18.56 -2.86
C GLN A 72 -3.44 19.18 -1.45
N GLN A 73 -3.15 20.47 -1.35
CA GLN A 73 -3.17 21.18 -0.07
C GLN A 73 -4.58 21.23 0.51
N VAL A 74 -5.60 21.55 -0.30
CA VAL A 74 -7.00 21.54 0.16
C VAL A 74 -7.44 20.14 0.56
N VAL A 75 -7.10 19.11 -0.23
CA VAL A 75 -7.37 17.70 0.12
C VAL A 75 -6.72 17.33 1.45
N LYS A 76 -5.46 17.72 1.67
CA LYS A 76 -4.72 17.46 2.91
C LYS A 76 -5.36 18.16 4.11
N VAL A 77 -5.81 19.40 3.95
CA VAL A 77 -6.50 20.15 5.03
C VAL A 77 -7.85 19.49 5.35
N VAL A 78 -8.63 19.14 4.32
CA VAL A 78 -9.91 18.43 4.49
C VAL A 78 -9.71 17.07 5.15
N HIS A 79 -8.69 16.31 4.73
CA HIS A 79 -8.32 15.02 5.35
C HIS A 79 -8.00 15.20 6.83
N GLY A 80 -7.08 16.12 7.17
CA GLY A 80 -6.70 16.37 8.56
C GLY A 80 -7.90 16.76 9.43
N GLU A 81 -8.76 17.64 8.94
CA GLU A 81 -9.98 18.03 9.65
C GLU A 81 -10.98 16.87 9.79
N LEU A 82 -11.13 16.00 8.78
CA LEU A 82 -11.98 14.81 8.89
C LEU A 82 -11.43 13.83 9.94
N VAL A 83 -10.11 13.63 9.99
CA VAL A 83 -9.46 12.78 11.00
C VAL A 83 -9.68 13.33 12.40
N GLU A 84 -9.45 14.64 12.60
CA GLU A 84 -9.71 15.30 13.89
C GLU A 84 -11.19 15.17 14.29
N LEU A 85 -12.12 15.36 13.35
CA LEU A 85 -13.56 15.27 13.60
C LEU A 85 -14.01 13.85 13.96
N LEU A 86 -13.38 12.83 13.36
CA LEU A 86 -13.63 11.41 13.64
C LEU A 86 -12.94 10.91 14.93
N GLY A 87 -12.02 11.68 15.51
CA GLY A 87 -11.45 11.40 16.82
C GLY A 87 -9.93 11.35 16.91
N GLY A 88 -9.21 11.75 15.87
CA GLY A 88 -7.75 11.79 15.87
C GLY A 88 -7.14 10.39 15.75
N SER A 89 -6.37 9.97 16.75
CA SER A 89 -5.80 8.63 16.82
C SER A 89 -6.85 7.59 17.25
N GLY A 90 -6.76 6.36 16.73
CA GLY A 90 -7.64 5.26 17.10
C GLY A 90 -7.72 5.04 18.62
N HIS A 91 -8.89 4.66 19.12
CA HIS A 91 -9.15 4.49 20.55
C HIS A 91 -9.13 3.01 20.92
N ARG A 92 -8.36 2.65 21.97
CA ARG A 92 -8.35 1.31 22.56
C ARG A 92 -8.96 1.36 23.95
N LEU A 93 -9.82 0.39 24.26
CA LEU A 93 -10.37 0.22 25.60
C LEU A 93 -9.28 -0.31 26.53
N ALA A 94 -8.97 0.46 27.58
CA ALA A 94 -7.94 0.09 28.55
C ALA A 94 -8.40 -1.09 29.43
N PRO A 95 -7.58 -2.12 29.66
CA PRO A 95 -7.93 -3.17 30.61
C PRO A 95 -8.02 -2.61 32.03
N ALA A 96 -8.87 -3.22 32.86
CA ALA A 96 -8.92 -2.93 34.29
C ALA A 96 -7.61 -3.34 34.98
N PRO A 97 -7.18 -2.63 36.04
CA PRO A 97 -6.01 -3.03 36.82
C PRO A 97 -6.13 -4.45 37.42
N HIS A 98 -7.36 -4.88 37.72
CA HIS A 98 -7.66 -6.22 38.21
C HIS A 98 -8.86 -6.77 37.42
N PRO A 99 -8.79 -8.02 36.90
CA PRO A 99 -9.94 -8.68 36.28
C PRO A 99 -11.13 -8.83 37.24
N PRO A 100 -12.38 -8.83 36.74
CA PRO A 100 -12.75 -8.69 35.33
C PRO A 100 -12.78 -7.22 34.85
N THR A 101 -12.36 -6.98 33.61
CA THR A 101 -12.69 -5.71 32.93
C THR A 101 -14.17 -5.72 32.56
N VAL A 102 -14.95 -4.78 33.10
CA VAL A 102 -16.40 -4.74 32.90
C VAL A 102 -16.75 -3.72 31.81
N ILE A 103 -17.45 -4.16 30.77
CA ILE A 103 -17.89 -3.37 29.62
C ILE A 103 -19.43 -3.39 29.59
N MET A 104 -20.06 -2.23 29.56
CA MET A 104 -21.52 -2.09 29.50
C MET A 104 -21.95 -1.53 28.15
N LEU A 105 -22.82 -2.25 27.43
CA LEU A 105 -23.36 -1.79 26.15
C LEU A 105 -24.71 -1.12 26.38
N ILE A 106 -24.89 0.10 25.86
CA ILE A 106 -26.16 0.84 25.90
C ILE A 106 -26.54 1.35 24.51
N GLY A 107 -27.81 1.71 24.32
CA GLY A 107 -28.29 2.24 23.04
C GLY A 107 -29.75 1.85 22.75
N LEU A 108 -30.35 2.49 21.74
CA LEU A 108 -31.75 2.26 21.37
C LEU A 108 -32.02 0.83 20.92
N GLN A 109 -33.29 0.45 20.89
CA GLN A 109 -33.72 -0.81 20.29
C GLN A 109 -33.33 -0.88 18.80
N GLY A 110 -32.87 -2.05 18.35
CA GLY A 110 -32.48 -2.25 16.94
C GLY A 110 -31.10 -1.71 16.54
N SER A 111 -30.36 -1.07 17.46
CA SER A 111 -28.98 -0.58 17.23
C SER A 111 -27.93 -1.67 17.11
N GLY A 112 -28.26 -2.92 17.48
CA GLY A 112 -27.34 -4.07 17.38
C GLY A 112 -26.52 -4.39 18.63
N LYS A 113 -26.98 -4.01 19.84
CA LYS A 113 -26.30 -4.28 21.12
C LYS A 113 -25.97 -5.76 21.34
N THR A 114 -26.95 -6.65 21.29
CA THR A 114 -26.78 -8.09 21.50
C THR A 114 -25.78 -8.70 20.52
N THR A 115 -25.88 -8.34 19.23
CA THR A 115 -24.91 -8.79 18.21
C THR A 115 -23.51 -8.21 18.47
N THR A 116 -23.43 -6.96 18.92
CA THR A 116 -22.16 -6.29 19.27
C THR A 116 -21.52 -6.96 20.50
N ALA A 117 -22.30 -7.41 21.48
CA ALA A 117 -21.79 -8.15 22.64
C ALA A 117 -21.09 -9.44 22.21
N ALA A 118 -21.73 -10.24 21.36
CA ALA A 118 -21.15 -11.48 20.82
C ALA A 118 -19.90 -11.24 19.97
N LYS A 119 -19.93 -10.20 19.11
CA LYS A 119 -18.78 -9.79 18.31
C LYS A 119 -17.60 -9.32 19.15
N LEU A 120 -17.85 -8.50 20.18
CA LEU A 120 -16.83 -8.05 21.12
C LEU A 120 -16.23 -9.24 21.87
N ALA A 121 -17.06 -10.18 22.33
CA ALA A 121 -16.58 -11.40 22.96
C ALA A 121 -15.66 -12.18 22.02
N ARG A 122 -16.08 -12.45 20.77
CA ARG A 122 -15.23 -13.11 19.77
C ARG A 122 -13.92 -12.34 19.51
N HIS A 123 -13.99 -11.01 19.43
CA HIS A 123 -12.82 -10.15 19.23
C HIS A 123 -11.79 -10.31 20.36
N TYR A 124 -12.24 -10.36 21.62
CA TYR A 124 -11.36 -10.59 22.78
C TYR A 124 -10.87 -12.04 22.88
N THR A 125 -11.71 -13.03 22.53
CA THR A 125 -11.30 -14.43 22.43
C THR A 125 -10.17 -14.61 21.41
N ALA A 126 -10.25 -13.93 20.26
CA ALA A 126 -9.19 -13.95 19.24
C ALA A 126 -7.87 -13.32 19.71
N GLN A 127 -7.91 -12.49 20.75
CA GLN A 127 -6.73 -11.91 21.42
C GLN A 127 -6.22 -12.76 22.59
N GLY A 128 -6.77 -13.97 22.79
CA GLY A 128 -6.39 -14.87 23.86
C GLY A 128 -7.01 -14.54 25.23
N GLN A 129 -8.04 -13.68 25.28
CA GLN A 129 -8.79 -13.43 26.52
C GLN A 129 -9.97 -14.38 26.66
N HIS A 130 -10.56 -14.45 27.86
CA HIS A 130 -11.65 -15.37 28.20
C HIS A 130 -12.90 -14.58 28.63
N PRO A 131 -13.66 -13.99 27.69
CA PRO A 131 -14.80 -13.16 28.02
C PRO A 131 -15.97 -13.94 28.65
N ILE A 132 -16.91 -13.20 29.21
CA ILE A 132 -18.21 -13.69 29.71
C ILE A 132 -19.28 -12.64 29.40
N LEU A 133 -20.48 -13.10 29.02
CA LEU A 133 -21.60 -12.24 28.64
C LEU A 133 -22.67 -12.22 29.74
N ALA A 134 -23.32 -11.08 29.95
CA ALA A 134 -24.49 -10.97 30.83
C ALA A 134 -25.73 -10.55 30.03
N ALA A 135 -26.79 -11.36 30.10
CA ALA A 135 -28.04 -11.15 29.37
C ALA A 135 -29.00 -10.24 30.15
N ALA A 136 -28.65 -8.95 30.26
CA ALA A 136 -29.40 -7.96 31.04
C ALA A 136 -30.60 -7.34 30.28
N ASP A 137 -30.85 -7.72 29.02
CA ASP A 137 -32.10 -7.40 28.32
C ASP A 137 -33.22 -8.37 28.74
N THR A 138 -33.95 -7.99 29.79
CA THR A 138 -35.09 -8.75 30.33
C THR A 138 -36.43 -8.33 29.74
N TYR A 139 -36.46 -7.29 28.90
CA TYR A 139 -37.70 -6.71 28.39
C TYR A 139 -38.06 -7.24 27.01
N ARG A 140 -37.06 -7.51 26.17
CA ARG A 140 -37.28 -8.00 24.82
C ARG A 140 -37.51 -9.52 24.81
N PRO A 141 -38.60 -10.02 24.19
CA PRO A 141 -38.84 -11.45 24.07
C PRO A 141 -37.67 -12.19 23.42
N ALA A 142 -37.29 -13.33 24.01
CA ALA A 142 -36.19 -14.18 23.56
C ALA A 142 -34.81 -13.50 23.47
N ALA A 143 -34.59 -12.32 24.09
CA ALA A 143 -33.29 -11.67 24.06
C ALA A 143 -32.20 -12.47 24.80
N GLN A 144 -32.55 -13.07 25.95
CA GLN A 144 -31.64 -13.94 26.68
C GLN A 144 -31.29 -15.21 25.88
N ASP A 145 -32.28 -15.85 25.24
CA ASP A 145 -32.05 -17.01 24.37
C ASP A 145 -31.24 -16.65 23.11
N GLN A 146 -31.46 -15.45 22.55
CA GLN A 146 -30.67 -14.91 21.44
C GLN A 146 -29.18 -14.77 21.84
N LEU A 147 -28.91 -14.14 22.99
CA LEU A 147 -27.54 -13.98 23.48
C LEU A 147 -26.91 -15.32 23.84
N ARG A 148 -27.66 -16.27 24.41
CA ARG A 148 -27.20 -17.63 24.70
C ARG A 148 -26.78 -18.39 23.43
N THR A 149 -27.58 -18.27 22.37
CA THR A 149 -27.27 -18.88 21.06
C THR A 149 -26.00 -18.30 20.47
N LEU A 150 -25.86 -16.97 20.50
CA LEU A 150 -24.66 -16.28 20.02
C LEU A 150 -23.42 -16.62 20.87
N GLY A 151 -23.58 -16.69 22.19
CA GLY A 151 -22.52 -17.09 23.12
C GLY A 151 -22.03 -18.51 22.84
N ALA A 152 -22.95 -19.45 22.57
CA ALA A 152 -22.60 -20.80 22.16
C ALA A 152 -21.85 -20.85 20.82
N GLU A 153 -22.26 -20.03 19.84
CA GLU A 153 -21.58 -19.91 18.53
C GLU A 153 -20.13 -19.45 18.68
N VAL A 154 -19.86 -18.48 19.58
CA VAL A 154 -18.51 -17.95 19.81
C VAL A 154 -17.73 -18.65 20.93
N GLY A 155 -18.33 -19.66 21.58
CA GLY A 155 -17.71 -20.43 22.66
C GLY A 155 -17.54 -19.67 23.98
N VAL A 156 -18.44 -18.73 24.29
CA VAL A 156 -18.33 -17.81 25.44
C VAL A 156 -19.49 -18.05 26.42
N PRO A 157 -19.23 -18.16 27.74
CA PRO A 157 -20.27 -18.34 28.74
C PRO A 157 -21.20 -17.13 28.81
N VAL A 158 -22.49 -17.39 29.02
CA VAL A 158 -23.54 -16.37 29.17
C VAL A 158 -24.22 -16.55 30.52
N VAL A 159 -24.28 -15.48 31.29
CA VAL A 159 -25.04 -15.40 32.55
C VAL A 159 -26.41 -14.83 32.23
N ASP A 160 -27.42 -15.64 32.42
CA ASP A 160 -28.82 -15.26 32.31
C ASP A 160 -29.58 -15.68 33.59
N ALA A 161 -30.68 -14.98 33.86
CA ALA A 161 -31.58 -15.33 34.95
C ALA A 161 -33.01 -14.92 34.56
N PRO A 162 -33.80 -15.84 33.98
CA PRO A 162 -35.16 -15.56 33.57
C PRO A 162 -36.00 -15.06 34.76
N GLY A 163 -36.69 -13.93 34.58
CA GLY A 163 -37.57 -13.34 35.60
C GLY A 163 -36.88 -12.50 36.68
N GLU A 164 -35.56 -12.40 36.68
CA GLU A 164 -34.83 -11.49 37.58
C GLU A 164 -34.66 -10.08 36.98
N ALA A 165 -34.44 -9.09 37.84
CA ALA A 165 -34.17 -7.72 37.40
C ALA A 165 -32.78 -7.59 36.74
N PRO A 166 -32.59 -6.71 35.72
CA PRO A 166 -31.31 -6.52 35.03
C PRO A 166 -30.12 -6.28 35.96
N LEU A 167 -30.30 -5.50 37.02
CA LEU A 167 -29.24 -5.23 37.99
C LEU A 167 -28.77 -6.49 38.72
N ALA A 168 -29.69 -7.41 39.06
CA ALA A 168 -29.35 -8.67 39.73
C ALA A 168 -28.51 -9.58 38.81
N ILE A 169 -28.90 -9.66 37.53
CA ILE A 169 -28.16 -10.40 36.50
C ILE A 169 -26.73 -9.86 36.37
N CYS A 170 -26.57 -8.53 36.28
CA CYS A 170 -25.25 -7.91 36.15
C CYS A 170 -24.36 -8.14 37.39
N ARG A 171 -24.93 -8.11 38.60
CA ARG A 171 -24.18 -8.41 39.84
C ARG A 171 -23.69 -9.86 39.86
N ARG A 172 -24.58 -10.81 39.58
CA ARG A 172 -24.24 -12.23 39.48
C ARG A 172 -23.15 -12.47 38.44
N ALA A 173 -23.27 -11.86 37.26
CA ALA A 173 -22.28 -12.00 36.20
C ALA A 173 -20.90 -11.46 36.60
N ARG A 174 -20.86 -10.37 37.38
CA ARG A 174 -19.60 -9.83 37.93
C ARG A 174 -18.97 -10.77 38.96
N GLU A 175 -19.76 -11.33 39.85
CA GLU A 175 -19.30 -12.31 40.84
C GLU A 175 -18.77 -13.58 40.17
N GLU A 176 -19.50 -14.11 39.19
CA GLU A 176 -19.10 -15.29 38.44
C GLU A 176 -17.83 -15.05 37.60
N ALA A 177 -17.74 -13.90 36.94
CA ALA A 177 -16.55 -13.51 36.19
C ALA A 177 -15.31 -13.45 37.11
N ALA A 178 -15.45 -12.84 38.29
CA ALA A 178 -14.38 -12.77 39.28
C ALA A 178 -13.99 -14.15 39.84
N ALA A 179 -14.97 -14.98 40.18
CA ALA A 179 -14.75 -16.32 40.73
C ALA A 179 -14.03 -17.26 39.75
N ARG A 180 -14.33 -17.12 38.44
CA ARG A 180 -13.77 -17.96 37.37
C ARG A 180 -12.54 -17.36 36.69
N GLY A 181 -12.15 -16.13 37.04
CA GLY A 181 -11.04 -15.41 36.39
C GLY A 181 -11.30 -15.05 34.92
N LEU A 182 -12.58 -14.85 34.54
CA LEU A 182 -12.98 -14.53 33.17
C LEU A 182 -12.94 -13.02 32.94
N THR A 183 -12.43 -12.59 31.78
CA THR A 183 -12.36 -11.18 31.37
C THR A 183 -12.28 -11.05 29.85
N PRO A 184 -12.91 -10.02 29.24
CA PRO A 184 -13.81 -9.04 29.87
C PRO A 184 -15.23 -9.59 30.15
N LEU A 185 -15.91 -8.99 31.12
CA LEU A 185 -17.36 -9.14 31.33
C LEU A 185 -18.10 -8.11 30.47
N ILE A 186 -18.98 -8.56 29.58
CA ILE A 186 -19.76 -7.69 28.69
C ILE A 186 -21.23 -7.75 29.08
N LEU A 187 -21.81 -6.61 29.45
CA LEU A 187 -23.21 -6.46 29.83
C LEU A 187 -24.04 -6.02 28.61
N ASP A 188 -24.95 -6.89 28.14
CA ASP A 188 -25.92 -6.54 27.09
C ASP A 188 -27.20 -6.02 27.74
N THR A 189 -27.39 -4.71 27.77
CA THR A 189 -28.58 -4.09 28.38
C THR A 189 -29.73 -4.02 27.40
N ALA A 190 -30.95 -3.86 27.93
CA ALA A 190 -32.11 -3.60 27.11
C ALA A 190 -31.98 -2.33 26.26
N GLY A 191 -32.60 -2.35 25.08
CA GLY A 191 -32.87 -1.16 24.29
C GLY A 191 -34.34 -0.81 24.32
N ARG A 192 -34.67 0.48 24.27
CA ARG A 192 -36.04 0.96 24.09
C ARG A 192 -36.17 1.78 22.82
N LEU A 193 -37.41 1.91 22.33
CA LEU A 193 -37.75 2.76 21.18
C LEU A 193 -37.53 4.24 21.48
N HIS A 194 -37.85 4.65 22.71
CA HIS A 194 -37.65 6.00 23.19
C HIS A 194 -36.83 5.98 24.48
N ILE A 195 -36.06 7.05 24.67
CA ILE A 195 -35.35 7.26 25.92
C ILE A 195 -36.37 7.81 26.93
N ASP A 196 -36.69 7.03 27.94
CA ASP A 196 -37.57 7.39 29.05
C ASP A 196 -36.81 7.38 30.39
N GLU A 197 -37.33 8.09 31.39
CA GLU A 197 -36.65 8.22 32.69
C GLU A 197 -36.49 6.88 33.44
N PRO A 198 -37.47 5.95 33.44
CA PRO A 198 -37.30 4.66 34.08
C PRO A 198 -36.14 3.84 33.51
N MET A 199 -35.92 3.86 32.19
CA MET A 199 -34.78 3.20 31.56
C MET A 199 -33.47 3.86 31.96
N LEU A 200 -33.41 5.19 31.94
CA LEU A 200 -32.19 5.90 32.32
C LEU A 200 -31.82 5.61 33.78
N GLU A 201 -32.81 5.55 34.67
CA GLU A 201 -32.57 5.23 36.07
C GLU A 201 -32.09 3.80 36.29
N GLU A 202 -32.62 2.83 35.53
CA GLU A 202 -32.09 1.46 35.53
C GLU A 202 -30.62 1.41 35.09
N LEU A 203 -30.26 2.10 34.01
CA LEU A 203 -28.87 2.16 33.53
C LEU A 203 -27.95 2.87 34.53
N ARG A 204 -28.43 3.93 35.19
CA ARG A 204 -27.69 4.61 36.28
C ARG A 204 -27.48 3.68 37.48
N ALA A 205 -28.50 2.90 37.85
CA ALA A 205 -28.39 1.91 38.93
C ALA A 205 -27.35 0.84 38.61
N ILE A 206 -27.36 0.29 37.38
CA ILE A 206 -26.31 -0.64 36.91
C ILE A 206 -24.93 0.01 36.96
N ARG A 207 -24.80 1.25 36.44
CA ARG A 207 -23.52 1.97 36.46
C ARG A 207 -22.99 2.17 37.87
N ARG A 208 -23.85 2.58 38.81
CA ARG A 208 -23.47 2.86 40.21
C ARG A 208 -23.02 1.60 40.94
N ASP A 209 -23.76 0.51 40.80
CA ASP A 209 -23.58 -0.68 41.62
C ASP A 209 -22.59 -1.68 41.01
N VAL A 210 -22.62 -1.84 39.68
CA VAL A 210 -21.75 -2.78 38.96
C VAL A 210 -20.42 -2.13 38.58
N ALA A 211 -20.36 -0.79 38.53
CA ALA A 211 -19.16 0.00 38.22
C ALA A 211 -18.43 -0.46 36.95
N PRO A 212 -19.09 -0.39 35.76
CA PRO A 212 -18.45 -0.72 34.50
C PRO A 212 -17.25 0.19 34.24
N HIS A 213 -16.16 -0.39 33.74
CA HIS A 213 -14.93 0.32 33.40
C HIS A 213 -15.10 1.09 32.08
N HIS A 214 -15.90 0.54 31.17
CA HIS A 214 -16.24 1.16 29.88
C HIS A 214 -17.73 1.09 29.65
N VAL A 215 -18.36 2.23 29.39
CA VAL A 215 -19.74 2.30 28.89
C VAL A 215 -19.72 2.66 27.42
N LEU A 216 -20.15 1.72 26.58
CA LEU A 216 -20.15 1.83 25.13
C LEU A 216 -21.56 2.12 24.61
N LEU A 217 -21.73 3.22 23.89
CA LEU A 217 -22.98 3.52 23.19
C LEU A 217 -22.95 2.85 21.81
N VAL A 218 -23.87 1.93 21.57
CA VAL A 218 -24.08 1.29 20.27
C VAL A 218 -25.07 2.12 19.45
N VAL A 219 -24.62 2.60 18.30
CA VAL A 219 -25.39 3.45 17.39
C VAL A 219 -25.43 2.81 16.01
N ASP A 220 -26.61 2.77 15.42
CA ASP A 220 -26.80 2.36 14.04
C ASP A 220 -26.37 3.49 13.09
N ALA A 221 -25.43 3.21 12.19
CA ALA A 221 -24.92 4.18 11.23
C ALA A 221 -26.00 4.70 10.26
N MET A 222 -27.12 4.00 10.10
CA MET A 222 -28.27 4.43 9.28
C MET A 222 -29.11 5.50 9.97
N THR A 223 -28.99 5.61 11.29
CA THR A 223 -29.70 6.63 12.07
C THR A 223 -28.94 7.94 11.88
N GLY A 224 -29.39 8.79 10.95
CA GLY A 224 -28.71 10.04 10.56
C GLY A 224 -28.67 11.09 11.68
N GLN A 225 -29.52 12.11 11.59
CA GLN A 225 -29.54 13.21 12.58
C GLN A 225 -30.00 12.77 13.97
N ASP A 226 -30.91 11.80 14.04
CA ASP A 226 -31.48 11.36 15.31
C ASP A 226 -30.46 10.67 16.21
N ALA A 227 -29.42 10.05 15.63
CA ALA A 227 -28.32 9.47 16.39
C ALA A 227 -27.61 10.51 17.26
N VAL A 228 -27.57 11.78 16.83
CA VAL A 228 -26.96 12.88 17.57
C VAL A 228 -27.71 13.17 18.86
N ASN A 229 -29.05 13.31 18.76
CA ASN A 229 -29.90 13.60 19.92
C ASN A 229 -29.88 12.43 20.92
N VAL A 230 -29.92 11.21 20.40
CA VAL A 230 -29.82 9.98 21.18
C VAL A 230 -28.49 9.91 21.93
N ALA A 231 -27.38 10.17 21.22
CA ALA A 231 -26.05 10.09 21.80
C ALA A 231 -25.81 11.18 22.85
N ASP A 232 -26.26 12.42 22.62
CA ASP A 232 -26.19 13.49 23.63
C ASP A 232 -26.97 13.12 24.89
N ARG A 233 -28.18 12.59 24.74
CA ARG A 233 -29.03 12.24 25.88
C ARG A 233 -28.45 11.11 26.72
N PHE A 234 -27.95 10.03 26.10
CA PHE A 234 -27.27 8.95 26.83
C PHE A 234 -25.97 9.43 27.49
N ASN A 235 -25.18 10.25 26.80
CA ASN A 235 -23.94 10.79 27.34
C ASN A 235 -24.19 11.68 28.57
N ARG A 236 -25.22 12.54 28.54
CA ARG A 236 -25.59 13.38 29.69
C ARG A 236 -26.20 12.59 30.84
N ALA A 237 -27.02 11.59 30.55
CA ALA A 237 -27.79 10.90 31.57
C ALA A 237 -27.01 9.78 32.28
N VAL A 238 -26.21 9.02 31.54
CA VAL A 238 -25.49 7.82 32.04
C VAL A 238 -23.97 8.04 32.01
N GLY A 239 -23.47 8.88 31.11
CA GLY A 239 -22.04 8.99 30.81
C GLY A 239 -21.58 7.84 29.94
N ILE A 240 -20.99 8.14 28.78
CA ILE A 240 -20.44 7.12 27.88
C ILE A 240 -18.94 7.36 27.67
N ASP A 241 -18.17 6.29 27.51
CA ASP A 241 -16.73 6.37 27.35
C ASP A 241 -16.32 6.31 25.88
N ALA A 242 -17.02 5.48 25.10
CA ALA A 242 -16.84 5.38 23.67
C ALA A 242 -18.13 4.95 22.93
N VAL A 243 -18.09 5.02 21.61
CA VAL A 243 -19.19 4.68 20.69
C VAL A 243 -18.80 3.49 19.84
N VAL A 244 -19.78 2.61 19.57
CA VAL A 244 -19.67 1.55 18.56
C VAL A 244 -20.67 1.85 17.45
N LEU A 245 -20.18 1.93 16.22
CA LEU A 245 -21.03 2.13 15.04
C LEU A 245 -21.35 0.78 14.40
N THR A 246 -22.63 0.47 14.22
CA THR A 246 -23.08 -0.76 13.58
C THR A 246 -23.64 -0.49 12.19
N LYS A 247 -23.80 -1.55 11.40
CA LYS A 247 -24.36 -1.50 10.04
C LYS A 247 -23.59 -0.56 9.10
N LEU A 248 -22.26 -0.49 9.27
CA LEU A 248 -21.35 0.22 8.38
C LEU A 248 -21.13 -0.48 7.03
N ASP A 249 -21.91 -1.51 6.74
CA ASP A 249 -22.00 -2.22 5.47
C ASP A 249 -23.28 -1.93 4.69
N GLY A 250 -24.31 -1.37 5.35
CA GLY A 250 -25.58 -0.99 4.73
C GLY A 250 -25.51 0.29 3.89
N ASP A 251 -26.65 0.81 3.45
CA ASP A 251 -26.75 2.09 2.69
C ASP A 251 -26.62 3.34 3.58
N ALA A 252 -26.02 3.18 4.76
CA ALA A 252 -25.78 4.28 5.68
C ALA A 252 -24.77 5.28 5.09
N ARG A 253 -25.09 6.57 5.20
CA ARG A 253 -24.32 7.63 4.52
C ARG A 253 -23.06 8.07 5.25
N GLY A 254 -22.66 7.38 6.32
CA GLY A 254 -21.45 7.66 7.11
C GLY A 254 -21.52 8.95 7.96
N GLY A 255 -22.51 9.82 7.75
CA GLY A 255 -22.63 11.08 8.48
C GLY A 255 -22.97 10.96 9.96
N ALA A 256 -23.54 9.84 10.38
CA ALA A 256 -23.80 9.54 11.79
C ALA A 256 -22.48 9.47 12.60
N ALA A 257 -21.42 8.90 12.04
CA ALA A 257 -20.11 8.79 12.69
C ALA A 257 -19.52 10.18 13.04
N LEU A 258 -19.52 11.07 12.03
CA LEU A 258 -19.03 12.44 12.15
C LEU A 258 -19.86 13.23 13.18
N SER A 259 -21.17 13.02 13.17
CA SER A 259 -22.10 13.82 13.97
C SER A 259 -22.11 13.40 15.45
N VAL A 260 -22.06 12.09 15.73
CA VAL A 260 -22.09 11.56 17.10
C VAL A 260 -20.82 11.96 17.87
N ARG A 261 -19.64 11.88 17.25
CA ARG A 261 -18.39 12.30 17.91
C ARG A 261 -18.39 13.78 18.25
N SER A 262 -18.83 14.62 17.31
CA SER A 262 -18.82 16.07 17.49
C SER A 262 -19.68 16.52 18.67
N VAL A 263 -20.80 15.83 18.93
CA VAL A 263 -21.72 16.19 20.01
C VAL A 263 -21.38 15.52 21.33
N THR A 264 -21.01 14.24 21.33
CA THR A 264 -20.67 13.55 22.59
C THR A 264 -19.28 13.90 23.11
N GLY A 265 -18.36 14.28 22.22
CA GLY A 265 -16.94 14.43 22.51
C GLY A 265 -16.19 13.10 22.69
N ARG A 266 -16.88 11.96 22.62
CA ARG A 266 -16.37 10.63 22.98
C ARG A 266 -15.93 9.82 21.76
N PRO A 267 -14.80 9.10 21.83
CA PRO A 267 -14.26 8.36 20.71
C PRO A 267 -15.14 7.24 20.19
N ILE A 268 -14.99 6.92 18.92
CA ILE A 268 -15.54 5.70 18.33
C ILE A 268 -14.48 4.62 18.53
N ALA A 269 -14.84 3.53 19.21
CA ALA A 269 -13.93 2.43 19.51
C ALA A 269 -13.96 1.35 18.42
N PHE A 270 -15.16 1.00 17.94
CA PHE A 270 -15.36 -0.10 16.99
C PHE A 270 -16.37 0.23 15.89
N ALA A 271 -16.20 -0.46 14.77
CA ALA A 271 -17.08 -0.46 13.60
C ALA A 271 -17.56 -1.89 13.31
N GLY A 272 -18.88 -2.09 13.28
CA GLY A 272 -19.52 -3.31 12.80
C GLY A 272 -19.79 -3.23 11.30
N THR A 273 -19.15 -4.10 10.53
CA THR A 273 -19.10 -4.09 9.05
C THR A 273 -19.86 -5.25 8.41
N GLY A 274 -20.84 -5.83 9.12
CA GLY A 274 -21.60 -6.99 8.66
C GLY A 274 -22.44 -7.60 9.77
N GLU A 275 -23.19 -8.65 9.47
CA GLU A 275 -24.04 -9.34 10.47
C GLU A 275 -23.30 -10.44 11.22
N LYS A 276 -22.30 -11.07 10.59
CA LYS A 276 -21.54 -12.20 11.14
C LYS A 276 -20.76 -11.83 12.40
N THR A 277 -20.48 -12.82 13.25
CA THR A 277 -19.79 -12.63 14.54
C THR A 277 -18.34 -12.12 14.41
N ASP A 278 -17.70 -12.24 13.24
CA ASP A 278 -16.37 -11.68 12.93
C ASP A 278 -16.41 -10.25 12.39
N ALA A 279 -17.57 -9.75 12.00
CA ALA A 279 -17.70 -8.45 11.35
C ALA A 279 -17.69 -7.29 12.37
N LEU A 280 -16.59 -7.20 13.13
CA LEU A 280 -16.29 -6.12 14.06
C LEU A 280 -14.80 -5.77 13.97
N GLU A 281 -14.51 -4.53 13.62
CA GLU A 281 -13.15 -4.02 13.46
C GLU A 281 -12.92 -2.82 14.40
N PRO A 282 -11.70 -2.62 14.93
CA PRO A 282 -11.34 -1.38 15.60
C PRO A 282 -11.56 -0.17 14.68
N PHE A 283 -12.04 0.95 15.24
CA PHE A 283 -12.29 2.15 14.46
C PHE A 283 -11.01 2.97 14.25
N HIS A 284 -10.66 3.19 12.99
CA HIS A 284 -9.48 3.95 12.58
C HIS A 284 -9.90 5.24 11.84
N PRO A 285 -9.86 6.41 12.51
CA PRO A 285 -10.30 7.69 11.93
C PRO A 285 -9.58 8.07 10.64
N ASP A 286 -8.26 7.81 10.58
CA ASP A 286 -7.38 8.03 9.43
C ASP A 286 -7.82 7.22 8.20
N ARG A 287 -8.20 5.95 8.41
CA ARG A 287 -8.67 5.07 7.32
C ARG A 287 -10.03 5.49 6.82
N VAL A 288 -10.94 5.81 7.74
CA VAL A 288 -12.29 6.25 7.38
C VAL A 288 -12.23 7.58 6.63
N ALA A 289 -11.41 8.55 7.08
CA ALA A 289 -11.19 9.80 6.37
C ALA A 289 -10.59 9.58 4.97
N SER A 290 -9.59 8.69 4.85
CA SER A 290 -8.98 8.35 3.55
C SER A 290 -9.97 7.69 2.60
N ARG A 291 -10.84 6.80 3.11
CA ARG A 291 -11.94 6.20 2.34
C ARG A 291 -12.98 7.25 1.92
N ILE A 292 -13.38 8.15 2.82
CA ILE A 292 -14.29 9.28 2.51
C ILE A 292 -13.74 10.14 1.37
N LEU A 293 -12.42 10.35 1.32
CA LEU A 293 -11.79 11.15 0.27
C LEU A 293 -11.42 10.35 -0.98
N GLY A 294 -11.75 9.06 -1.04
CA GLY A 294 -11.48 8.22 -2.20
C GLY A 294 -9.99 7.85 -2.38
N MET A 295 -9.16 8.07 -1.37
CA MET A 295 -7.70 7.93 -1.46
C MET A 295 -7.17 6.49 -1.34
N GLY A 296 -8.03 5.49 -1.13
CA GLY A 296 -7.62 4.09 -1.00
C GLY A 296 -6.83 3.82 0.29
N ASP A 297 -7.07 2.66 0.88
CA ASP A 297 -6.51 2.29 2.19
C ASP A 297 -5.30 1.37 1.98
N VAL A 298 -4.13 1.97 1.69
CA VAL A 298 -2.88 1.23 1.45
C VAL A 298 -2.43 0.45 2.70
N LEU A 299 -2.82 0.92 3.90
CA LEU A 299 -2.45 0.33 5.19
C LEU A 299 -3.26 -0.93 5.54
N SER A 300 -4.54 -1.00 5.20
CA SER A 300 -5.32 -2.22 5.48
C SER A 300 -4.96 -3.40 4.57
N LEU A 301 -4.35 -3.14 3.40
CA LEU A 301 -3.70 -4.17 2.58
C LEU A 301 -2.46 -4.74 3.27
N VAL A 302 -1.66 -3.89 3.93
CA VAL A 302 -0.47 -4.31 4.67
C VAL A 302 -0.85 -5.12 5.91
N GLU A 303 -1.86 -4.69 6.66
CA GLU A 303 -2.30 -5.40 7.86
C GLU A 303 -3.02 -6.72 7.57
N ARG A 304 -3.84 -6.80 6.51
CA ARG A 304 -4.46 -8.08 6.11
C ARG A 304 -3.42 -9.03 5.50
N ALA A 305 -2.40 -8.51 4.81
CA ALA A 305 -1.25 -9.30 4.39
C ALA A 305 -0.44 -9.81 5.60
N GLN A 306 -0.34 -9.00 6.66
CA GLN A 306 0.31 -9.39 7.93
C GLN A 306 -0.53 -10.37 8.76
N ALA A 307 -1.86 -10.30 8.71
CA ALA A 307 -2.76 -11.12 9.52
C ALA A 307 -3.02 -12.54 8.98
N THR A 308 -2.52 -12.88 7.78
CA THR A 308 -2.82 -14.18 7.15
C THR A 308 -1.60 -14.92 6.60
N VAL A 309 -0.39 -14.45 6.90
CA VAL A 309 0.83 -15.13 6.46
C VAL A 309 1.73 -15.33 7.67
N ASP A 310 1.72 -16.55 8.21
CA ASP A 310 2.77 -17.01 9.12
C ASP A 310 4.12 -16.75 8.44
N ARG A 311 4.91 -15.86 9.04
CA ARG A 311 6.21 -15.44 8.52
C ARG A 311 7.11 -16.67 8.26
N GLU A 312 7.02 -17.68 9.12
CA GLU A 312 7.68 -18.97 8.96
C GLU A 312 7.18 -19.77 7.75
N GLN A 313 5.88 -19.77 7.47
CA GLN A 313 5.32 -20.49 6.31
C GLN A 313 5.69 -19.82 4.99
N ALA A 314 5.74 -18.48 4.95
CA ALA A 314 6.22 -17.74 3.79
C ALA A 314 7.71 -17.97 3.54
N GLU A 315 8.53 -17.94 4.59
CA GLU A 315 9.96 -18.23 4.50
C GLU A 315 10.22 -19.68 4.05
N ALA A 316 9.45 -20.64 4.57
CA ALA A 316 9.51 -22.04 4.14
C ALA A 316 9.07 -22.23 2.68
N LEU A 317 8.02 -21.53 2.24
CA LEU A 317 7.55 -21.53 0.85
C LEU A 317 8.60 -20.93 -0.09
N VAL A 318 9.18 -19.79 0.28
CA VAL A 318 10.28 -19.15 -0.47
C VAL A 318 11.49 -20.07 -0.56
N ARG A 319 11.83 -20.77 0.53
CA ARG A 319 12.91 -21.77 0.54
C ARG A 319 12.61 -22.95 -0.40
N ARG A 320 11.38 -23.49 -0.37
CA ARG A 320 10.94 -24.59 -1.26
C ARG A 320 10.76 -24.18 -2.73
N LEU A 321 10.54 -22.90 -3.00
CA LEU A 321 10.54 -22.33 -4.35
C LEU A 321 11.96 -22.10 -4.89
N ARG A 322 12.93 -21.89 -3.98
CA ARG A 322 14.36 -21.71 -4.30
C ARG A 322 15.09 -23.04 -4.48
N GLU A 323 14.78 -24.03 -3.66
CA GLU A 323 15.22 -25.41 -3.82
C GLU A 323 14.33 -26.07 -4.90
N ASP A 324 14.84 -26.97 -5.73
CA ASP A 324 14.13 -27.57 -6.89
C ASP A 324 12.94 -28.51 -6.51
N ALA A 325 12.34 -28.26 -5.35
CA ALA A 325 11.47 -29.11 -4.56
C ALA A 325 10.01 -28.62 -4.49
N PHE A 326 9.60 -27.61 -5.27
CA PHE A 326 8.20 -27.18 -5.33
C PHE A 326 7.34 -28.25 -6.03
N THR A 327 6.52 -28.96 -5.25
CA THR A 327 5.69 -30.08 -5.70
C THR A 327 4.22 -29.68 -5.93
N LEU A 328 3.43 -30.54 -6.58
CA LEU A 328 1.99 -30.32 -6.72
C LEU A 328 1.25 -30.38 -5.37
N GLU A 329 1.82 -31.01 -4.34
CA GLU A 329 1.23 -31.00 -2.99
C GLU A 329 1.38 -29.62 -2.33
N ASP A 330 2.54 -28.98 -2.52
CA ASP A 330 2.75 -27.60 -2.06
C ASP A 330 1.81 -26.64 -2.80
N PHE A 331 1.70 -26.80 -4.12
CA PHE A 331 0.78 -26.03 -4.94
C PHE A 331 -0.68 -26.17 -4.51
N ARG A 332 -1.11 -27.38 -4.15
CA ARG A 332 -2.47 -27.63 -3.61
C ARG A 332 -2.71 -26.93 -2.28
N THR A 333 -1.72 -26.97 -1.39
CA THR A 333 -1.80 -26.30 -0.08
C THR A 333 -1.99 -24.80 -0.26
N GLN A 334 -1.27 -24.20 -1.22
CA GLN A 334 -1.41 -22.80 -1.59
C GLN A 334 -2.80 -22.47 -2.17
N LEU A 335 -3.32 -23.31 -3.07
CA LEU A 335 -4.68 -23.13 -3.62
C LEU A 335 -5.76 -23.12 -2.51
N ARG A 336 -5.59 -23.95 -1.47
CA ARG A 336 -6.50 -24.01 -0.32
C ARG A 336 -6.38 -22.79 0.60
N GLN A 337 -5.18 -22.27 0.80
CA GLN A 337 -4.95 -21.04 1.56
C GLN A 337 -5.58 -19.83 0.87
N VAL A 338 -5.38 -19.70 -0.46
CA VAL A 338 -6.02 -18.63 -1.25
C VAL A 338 -7.55 -18.73 -1.18
N ARG A 339 -8.11 -19.94 -1.20
CA ARG A 339 -9.55 -20.16 -1.01
C ARG A 339 -10.06 -19.69 0.37
N GLN A 340 -9.26 -19.82 1.43
CA GLN A 340 -9.63 -19.36 2.78
C GLN A 340 -9.64 -17.81 2.89
N MET A 341 -8.92 -17.11 2.00
CA MET A 341 -8.86 -15.64 1.99
C MET A 341 -10.09 -14.96 1.34
N GLY A 342 -11.05 -15.72 0.80
CA GLY A 342 -12.28 -15.21 0.21
C GLY A 342 -12.23 -14.97 -1.31
N PRO A 343 -13.29 -14.41 -1.92
CA PRO A 343 -13.36 -14.23 -3.37
C PRO A 343 -12.31 -13.22 -3.87
N LEU A 344 -11.45 -13.65 -4.81
CA LEU A 344 -10.41 -12.82 -5.44
C LEU A 344 -10.98 -11.52 -6.05
N ASP A 345 -12.26 -11.50 -6.44
CA ASP A 345 -12.96 -10.31 -6.92
C ASP A 345 -13.05 -9.17 -5.89
N GLN A 346 -13.09 -9.50 -4.60
CA GLN A 346 -13.06 -8.50 -3.53
C GLN A 346 -11.65 -7.97 -3.32
N VAL A 347 -10.61 -8.81 -3.48
CA VAL A 347 -9.20 -8.40 -3.37
C VAL A 347 -8.78 -7.51 -4.55
N LEU A 348 -9.18 -7.88 -5.78
CA LEU A 348 -8.97 -7.07 -6.99
C LEU A 348 -9.75 -5.75 -6.95
N GLY A 349 -10.93 -5.74 -6.33
CA GLY A 349 -11.72 -4.52 -6.11
C GLY A 349 -11.10 -3.54 -5.11
N MET A 350 -10.10 -3.97 -4.33
CA MET A 350 -9.43 -3.16 -3.29
C MET A 350 -8.07 -2.59 -3.72
N LEU A 351 -7.58 -2.92 -4.93
CA LEU A 351 -6.35 -2.34 -5.48
C LEU A 351 -6.63 -1.01 -6.20
N PRO A 352 -5.77 0.03 -6.06
CA PRO A 352 -5.95 1.34 -6.69
C PRO A 352 -6.00 1.28 -8.23
N PHE A 353 -5.50 0.19 -8.84
CA PHE A 353 -5.55 -0.07 -10.28
C PHE A 353 -6.68 -1.03 -10.71
N GLY A 354 -7.44 -1.59 -9.77
CA GLY A 354 -8.51 -2.57 -10.05
C GLY A 354 -9.66 -2.00 -10.90
N ARG A 355 -9.89 -0.68 -10.85
CA ARG A 355 -10.86 0.00 -11.73
C ARG A 355 -10.41 0.11 -13.18
N ALA A 356 -9.10 0.25 -13.43
CA ALA A 356 -8.54 0.27 -14.79
C ALA A 356 -8.54 -1.14 -15.41
N LEU A 357 -8.32 -2.18 -14.59
CA LEU A 357 -8.35 -3.58 -15.01
C LEU A 357 -9.76 -4.13 -15.25
N ARG A 358 -10.79 -3.57 -14.59
CA ARG A 358 -12.20 -3.93 -14.87
C ARG A 358 -12.71 -3.51 -16.25
N ALA A 359 -11.99 -2.64 -16.95
CA ALA A 359 -12.30 -2.24 -18.32
C ALA A 359 -11.60 -3.09 -19.39
N ALA A 360 -10.74 -4.04 -18.99
CA ALA A 360 -10.15 -5.02 -19.91
C ALA A 360 -11.14 -6.17 -20.18
N PRO A 361 -11.20 -6.72 -21.41
CA PRO A 361 -12.06 -7.86 -21.72
C PRO A 361 -11.78 -9.05 -20.77
N GLN A 362 -12.84 -9.78 -20.43
CA GLN A 362 -12.95 -10.86 -19.44
C GLN A 362 -12.08 -12.12 -19.73
N GLU A 363 -10.87 -11.98 -20.26
CA GLU A 363 -9.99 -13.12 -20.57
C GLU A 363 -8.97 -13.44 -19.45
N LEU A 364 -8.91 -12.63 -18.39
CA LEU A 364 -8.01 -12.83 -17.24
C LEU A 364 -8.72 -13.13 -15.91
N GLY A 365 -10.03 -13.38 -15.93
CA GLY A 365 -10.77 -13.84 -14.77
C GLY A 365 -10.49 -15.32 -14.51
N ALA A 366 -9.53 -15.64 -13.64
CA ALA A 366 -9.54 -16.94 -12.99
C ALA A 366 -10.72 -16.95 -12.02
N GLU A 367 -11.86 -17.48 -12.48
CA GLU A 367 -13.05 -17.67 -11.65
C GLU A 367 -12.71 -18.54 -10.44
N SER A 368 -13.35 -18.31 -9.30
CA SER A 368 -13.26 -19.19 -8.12
C SER A 368 -13.54 -20.67 -8.46
N ALA A 369 -14.29 -20.93 -9.53
CA ALA A 369 -14.56 -22.25 -10.09
C ALA A 369 -13.31 -22.95 -10.65
N ASP A 370 -12.31 -22.22 -11.15
CA ASP A 370 -11.04 -22.79 -11.62
C ASP A 370 -10.18 -23.28 -10.44
N LEU A 371 -10.25 -22.61 -9.28
CA LEU A 371 -9.51 -23.02 -8.07
C LEU A 371 -10.02 -24.35 -7.50
N ASP A 372 -11.34 -24.51 -7.40
CA ASP A 372 -11.95 -25.77 -6.95
C ASP A 372 -11.67 -26.91 -7.94
N ARG A 373 -11.68 -26.60 -9.24
CA ARG A 373 -11.32 -27.55 -10.30
C ARG A 373 -9.87 -28.02 -10.17
N PHE A 374 -8.94 -27.12 -9.83
CA PHE A 374 -7.54 -27.46 -9.63
C PHE A 374 -7.29 -28.27 -8.35
N ASP A 375 -7.96 -27.96 -7.23
CA ASP A 375 -7.86 -28.81 -6.02
C ASP A 375 -8.42 -30.21 -6.30
N ALA A 376 -9.53 -30.33 -7.03
CA ALA A 376 -10.09 -31.61 -7.42
C ALA A 376 -9.11 -32.42 -8.29
N ILE A 377 -8.50 -31.81 -9.32
CA ILE A 377 -7.51 -32.45 -10.19
C ILE A 377 -6.30 -32.96 -9.39
N ILE A 378 -5.72 -32.15 -8.49
CA ILE A 378 -4.56 -32.57 -7.70
C ILE A 378 -4.97 -33.66 -6.70
N SER A 379 -6.16 -33.57 -6.12
CA SER A 379 -6.72 -34.58 -5.21
C SER A 379 -6.84 -35.97 -5.85
N SER A 380 -7.10 -36.03 -7.16
CA SER A 380 -7.19 -37.29 -7.94
C SER A 380 -5.84 -37.88 -8.36
N MET A 381 -4.72 -37.24 -7.99
CA MET A 381 -3.36 -37.77 -8.17
C MET A 381 -2.89 -38.59 -6.96
N THR A 382 -2.01 -39.55 -7.21
CA THR A 382 -1.31 -40.29 -6.15
C THR A 382 -0.20 -39.43 -5.52
N PRO A 383 0.23 -39.70 -4.27
CA PRO A 383 1.32 -38.96 -3.64
C PRO A 383 2.63 -38.98 -4.45
N GLY A 384 2.90 -40.09 -5.16
CA GLY A 384 4.06 -40.18 -6.06
C GLY A 384 3.96 -39.24 -7.26
N GLU A 385 2.79 -39.14 -7.89
CA GLU A 385 2.54 -38.21 -9.01
C GLU A 385 2.56 -36.75 -8.58
N ARG A 386 2.17 -36.45 -7.34
CA ARG A 386 2.22 -35.07 -6.82
C ARG A 386 3.64 -34.60 -6.54
N ARG A 387 4.49 -35.49 -6.02
CA ARG A 387 5.92 -35.23 -5.80
C ARG A 387 6.72 -35.20 -7.10
N HIS A 388 6.32 -36.01 -8.08
CA HIS A 388 7.00 -36.17 -9.37
C HIS A 388 6.03 -35.97 -10.55
N PRO A 389 5.61 -34.72 -10.84
CA PRO A 389 4.65 -34.41 -11.90
C PRO A 389 5.10 -34.84 -13.31
N GLU A 390 6.40 -34.97 -13.53
CA GLU A 390 7.03 -35.46 -14.75
C GLU A 390 6.62 -36.90 -15.11
N THR A 391 6.19 -37.69 -14.12
CA THR A 391 5.75 -39.09 -14.32
C THR A 391 4.33 -39.19 -14.91
N ILE A 392 3.61 -38.07 -15.03
CA ILE A 392 2.21 -38.02 -15.47
C ILE A 392 2.13 -38.08 -17.01
N ASN A 393 2.08 -39.31 -17.52
CA ASN A 393 1.86 -39.63 -18.92
C ASN A 393 0.37 -39.56 -19.35
N GLY A 394 0.08 -39.76 -20.63
CA GLY A 394 -1.27 -39.62 -21.19
C GLY A 394 -2.34 -40.50 -20.55
N THR A 395 -1.99 -41.74 -20.18
CA THR A 395 -2.93 -42.66 -19.51
C THR A 395 -3.24 -42.21 -18.09
N ARG A 396 -2.25 -41.70 -17.35
CA ARG A 396 -2.45 -41.09 -16.01
C ARG A 396 -3.31 -39.83 -16.10
N ARG A 397 -3.12 -38.98 -17.12
CA ARG A 397 -3.96 -37.78 -17.31
C ARG A 397 -5.44 -38.13 -17.54
N GLN A 398 -5.72 -39.18 -18.31
CA GLN A 398 -7.09 -39.66 -18.50
C GLN A 398 -7.71 -40.21 -17.21
N ARG A 399 -6.93 -40.94 -16.40
CA ARG A 399 -7.38 -41.42 -15.08
C ARG A 399 -7.67 -40.26 -14.13
N ILE A 400 -6.77 -39.27 -14.05
CA ILE A 400 -6.92 -38.09 -13.20
C ILE A 400 -8.17 -37.30 -13.61
N ALA A 401 -8.32 -37.00 -14.91
CA ALA A 401 -9.47 -36.28 -15.45
C ALA A 401 -10.81 -36.96 -15.10
N ARG A 402 -10.90 -38.29 -15.25
CA ARG A 402 -12.09 -39.07 -14.85
C ARG A 402 -12.32 -39.02 -13.33
N GLY A 403 -11.26 -39.11 -12.54
CA GLY A 403 -11.33 -39.08 -11.08
C GLY A 403 -11.69 -37.72 -10.49
N SER A 404 -11.41 -36.63 -11.20
CA SER A 404 -11.72 -35.25 -10.78
C SER A 404 -13.00 -34.70 -11.40
N GLY A 405 -13.62 -35.43 -12.34
CA GLY A 405 -14.78 -34.94 -13.10
C GLY A 405 -14.43 -33.83 -14.10
N THR A 406 -13.18 -33.75 -14.54
CA THR A 406 -12.66 -32.69 -15.43
C THR A 406 -12.19 -33.25 -16.76
N SER A 407 -11.77 -32.39 -17.69
CA SER A 407 -11.19 -32.82 -18.97
C SER A 407 -9.69 -33.06 -18.87
N VAL A 408 -9.12 -33.81 -19.83
CA VAL A 408 -7.66 -33.95 -19.98
C VAL A 408 -6.99 -32.60 -20.29
N GLN A 409 -7.72 -31.67 -20.93
CA GLN A 409 -7.22 -30.33 -21.21
C GLN A 409 -7.04 -29.52 -19.93
N ASP A 410 -7.96 -29.64 -18.96
CA ASP A 410 -7.84 -29.00 -17.64
C ASP A 410 -6.62 -29.52 -16.88
N VAL A 411 -6.37 -30.84 -16.93
CA VAL A 411 -5.18 -31.46 -16.33
C VAL A 411 -3.89 -30.93 -16.98
N ASN A 412 -3.88 -30.79 -18.31
CA ASN A 412 -2.74 -30.20 -19.03
C ASN A 412 -2.51 -28.72 -18.67
N ARG A 413 -3.59 -27.95 -18.51
CA ARG A 413 -3.55 -26.54 -18.12
C ARG A 413 -2.92 -26.39 -16.74
N LEU A 414 -3.33 -27.21 -15.77
CA LEU A 414 -2.77 -27.23 -14.42
C LEU A 414 -1.28 -27.57 -14.43
N LEU A 415 -0.88 -28.65 -15.13
CA LEU A 415 0.53 -29.06 -15.20
C LEU A 415 1.42 -27.98 -15.84
N LYS A 416 0.90 -27.26 -16.85
CA LYS A 416 1.60 -26.15 -17.49
C LYS A 416 1.76 -24.95 -16.55
N GLN A 417 0.72 -24.60 -15.79
CA GLN A 417 0.76 -23.51 -14.81
C GLN A 417 1.73 -23.82 -13.66
N HIS A 418 1.72 -25.06 -13.15
CA HIS A 418 2.69 -25.51 -12.14
C HIS A 418 4.13 -25.43 -12.66
N ALA A 419 4.39 -25.86 -13.90
CA ALA A 419 5.72 -25.76 -14.51
C ALA A 419 6.18 -24.31 -14.72
N GLN A 420 5.26 -23.39 -15.06
CA GLN A 420 5.55 -21.97 -15.21
C GLN A 420 5.90 -21.32 -13.86
N LEU A 421 5.18 -21.66 -12.79
CA LEU A 421 5.48 -21.20 -11.44
C LEU A 421 6.84 -21.71 -10.93
N ARG A 422 7.18 -22.97 -11.19
CA ARG A 422 8.51 -23.52 -10.91
C ARG A 422 9.62 -22.73 -11.62
N LYS A 423 9.40 -22.41 -12.90
CA LYS A 423 10.37 -21.64 -13.68
C LYS A 423 10.56 -20.22 -13.14
N MET A 424 9.47 -19.56 -12.74
CA MET A 424 9.53 -18.23 -12.13
C MET A 424 10.20 -18.25 -10.75
N GLY A 425 9.97 -19.29 -9.94
CA GLY A 425 10.65 -19.46 -8.64
C GLY A 425 12.18 -19.61 -8.77
N ALA A 426 12.62 -20.34 -9.80
CA ALA A 426 14.04 -20.51 -10.11
C ALA A 426 14.72 -19.22 -10.62
N GLU A 427 13.98 -18.30 -11.26
CA GLU A 427 14.51 -17.04 -11.79
C GLU A 427 14.59 -15.90 -10.74
N VAL A 428 14.02 -16.07 -9.54
CA VAL A 428 13.85 -14.99 -8.53
C VAL A 428 14.83 -15.09 -7.34
N GLY A 429 15.71 -16.09 -7.28
CA GLY A 429 16.66 -16.27 -6.17
C GLY A 429 18.08 -15.81 -6.48
N VAL A 430 18.64 -14.90 -5.66
CA VAL A 430 20.11 -14.80 -5.54
C VAL A 430 20.60 -16.05 -4.81
N PRO A 431 21.54 -16.84 -5.37
CA PRO A 431 22.05 -18.03 -4.70
C PRO A 431 22.79 -17.62 -3.42
N VAL A 432 22.41 -18.22 -2.29
CA VAL A 432 23.03 -18.00 -0.98
C VAL A 432 23.76 -19.28 -0.58
N VAL A 433 25.03 -19.13 -0.18
CA VAL A 433 25.84 -20.24 0.33
C VAL A 433 25.74 -20.24 1.85
N ASP A 434 24.94 -21.16 2.41
CA ASP A 434 24.78 -21.33 3.85
C ASP A 434 25.30 -22.72 4.28
N ALA A 435 26.14 -22.77 5.32
CA ALA A 435 26.50 -24.02 6.00
C ALA A 435 26.56 -23.78 7.52
N PRO A 436 25.49 -24.15 8.23
CA PRO A 436 25.45 -24.05 9.69
C PRO A 436 26.56 -24.87 10.33
N GLY A 437 27.37 -24.25 11.19
CA GLY A 437 28.42 -24.91 11.97
C GLY A 437 29.82 -24.94 11.34
N GLU A 438 29.97 -24.46 10.10
CA GLU A 438 31.29 -24.22 9.50
C GLU A 438 31.89 -22.89 9.97
N ALA A 439 33.23 -22.81 10.02
CA ALA A 439 33.91 -21.55 10.32
C ALA A 439 33.64 -20.51 9.22
N PRO A 440 33.39 -19.22 9.54
CA PRO A 440 33.08 -18.18 8.55
C PRO A 440 34.05 -18.05 7.39
N LEU A 441 35.35 -18.29 7.64
CA LEU A 441 36.38 -18.32 6.61
C LEU A 441 36.15 -19.43 5.57
N ALA A 442 35.74 -20.63 6.00
CA ALA A 442 35.46 -21.75 5.11
C ALA A 442 34.24 -21.46 4.21
N ILE A 443 33.19 -20.89 4.81
CA ILE A 443 31.99 -20.45 4.09
C ILE A 443 32.35 -19.45 2.99
N CYS A 444 33.16 -18.43 3.31
CA CYS A 444 33.56 -17.42 2.34
C CYS A 444 34.44 -18.00 1.20
N ARG A 445 35.32 -18.96 1.49
CA ARG A 445 36.14 -19.65 0.47
C ARG A 445 35.26 -20.44 -0.50
N ARG A 446 34.33 -21.24 0.03
CA ARG A 446 33.38 -22.00 -0.78
C ARG A 446 32.51 -21.09 -1.63
N ALA A 447 32.00 -19.99 -1.05
CA ALA A 447 31.21 -19.02 -1.78
C ALA A 447 32.00 -18.39 -2.95
N ARG A 448 33.30 -18.13 -2.77
CA ARG A 448 34.18 -17.65 -3.85
C ARG A 448 34.38 -18.71 -4.96
N GLU A 449 34.62 -19.96 -4.59
CA GLU A 449 34.78 -21.07 -5.54
C GLU A 449 33.49 -21.30 -6.35
N GLU A 450 32.35 -21.29 -5.67
CA GLU A 450 31.04 -21.46 -6.30
C GLU A 450 30.67 -20.29 -7.20
N ALA A 451 30.90 -19.05 -6.76
CA ALA A 451 30.69 -17.87 -7.60
C ALA A 451 31.59 -17.90 -8.84
N ALA A 452 32.85 -18.33 -8.71
CA ALA A 452 33.76 -18.49 -9.84
C ALA A 452 33.31 -19.61 -10.80
N ALA A 453 32.90 -20.76 -10.27
CA ALA A 453 32.42 -21.89 -11.08
C ALA A 453 31.14 -21.55 -11.86
N ARG A 454 30.27 -20.71 -11.29
CA ARG A 454 28.98 -20.31 -11.88
C ARG A 454 29.04 -18.99 -12.66
N GLY A 455 30.17 -18.29 -12.65
CA GLY A 455 30.30 -16.97 -13.28
C GLY A 455 29.45 -15.88 -12.64
N LEU A 456 29.19 -15.97 -11.34
CA LEU A 456 28.34 -15.03 -10.60
C LEU A 456 29.16 -13.81 -10.15
N THR A 457 28.65 -12.61 -10.45
CA THR A 457 29.24 -11.35 -10.03
C THR A 457 28.16 -10.27 -9.84
N PRO A 458 28.20 -9.46 -8.76
CA PRO A 458 29.19 -9.47 -7.66
C PRO A 458 28.91 -10.55 -6.60
N LEU A 459 29.96 -11.05 -5.93
CA LEU A 459 29.85 -11.88 -4.72
C LEU A 459 29.83 -10.97 -3.48
N ILE A 460 28.76 -11.04 -2.68
CA ILE A 460 28.63 -10.30 -1.42
C ILE A 460 28.94 -11.26 -0.27
N LEU A 461 29.91 -10.88 0.56
CA LEU A 461 30.27 -11.61 1.77
C LEU A 461 29.71 -10.83 2.96
N ASP A 462 28.64 -11.34 3.56
CA ASP A 462 28.08 -10.78 4.77
C ASP A 462 28.74 -11.43 6.00
N THR A 463 29.14 -10.60 6.96
CA THR A 463 29.84 -11.04 8.18
C THR A 463 28.99 -10.71 9.38
N ALA A 464 28.99 -11.58 10.40
CA ALA A 464 28.16 -11.38 11.59
C ALA A 464 28.41 -10.01 12.26
N GLY A 465 27.32 -9.26 12.50
CA GLY A 465 27.36 -8.07 13.34
C GLY A 465 27.37 -8.46 14.82
N ARG A 466 28.35 -7.96 15.58
CA ARG A 466 28.40 -8.11 17.04
C ARG A 466 28.17 -6.77 17.73
N LEU A 467 27.51 -6.80 18.89
CA LEU A 467 27.25 -5.61 19.72
C LEU A 467 28.54 -5.01 20.31
N HIS A 468 29.59 -5.82 20.44
CA HIS A 468 30.89 -5.39 20.94
C HIS A 468 32.00 -5.89 20.03
N ILE A 469 33.04 -5.06 19.87
CA ILE A 469 34.24 -5.43 19.12
C ILE A 469 35.17 -6.21 20.05
N ASP A 470 35.31 -7.50 19.78
CA ASP A 470 36.25 -8.40 20.44
C ASP A 470 37.42 -8.78 19.51
N GLU A 471 38.54 -9.23 20.08
CA GLU A 471 39.72 -9.60 19.29
C GLU A 471 39.50 -10.85 18.40
N PRO A 472 38.77 -11.90 18.84
CA PRO A 472 38.48 -13.06 18.00
C PRO A 472 37.74 -12.70 16.70
N MET A 473 36.76 -11.79 16.78
CA MET A 473 36.04 -11.29 15.60
C MET A 473 36.98 -10.54 14.65
N LEU A 474 37.86 -9.69 15.18
CA LEU A 474 38.82 -8.95 14.35
C LEU A 474 39.83 -9.88 13.68
N GLU A 475 40.30 -10.92 14.37
CA GLU A 475 41.16 -11.95 13.80
C GLU A 475 40.46 -12.73 12.67
N GLU A 476 39.20 -13.10 12.87
CA GLU A 476 38.38 -13.76 11.85
C GLU A 476 38.22 -12.89 10.59
N LEU A 477 37.90 -11.61 10.75
CA LEU A 477 37.79 -10.66 9.64
C LEU A 477 39.12 -10.42 8.92
N ARG A 478 40.24 -10.36 9.66
CA ARG A 478 41.59 -10.27 9.08
C ARG A 478 41.91 -11.53 8.26
N ALA A 479 41.51 -12.72 8.75
CA ALA A 479 41.69 -13.97 8.03
C ALA A 479 40.85 -14.01 6.74
N ILE A 480 39.58 -13.60 6.79
CA ILE A 480 38.70 -13.49 5.61
C ILE A 480 39.31 -12.53 4.59
N ARG A 481 39.75 -11.33 5.02
CA ARG A 481 40.37 -10.35 4.12
C ARG A 481 41.62 -10.90 3.44
N ARG A 482 42.50 -11.57 4.18
CA ARG A 482 43.76 -12.11 3.65
C ARG A 482 43.54 -13.24 2.63
N ASP A 483 42.62 -14.16 2.92
CA ASP A 483 42.49 -15.40 2.16
C ASP A 483 41.47 -15.31 1.03
N VAL A 484 40.36 -14.63 1.29
CA VAL A 484 39.27 -14.47 0.31
C VAL A 484 39.59 -13.31 -0.63
N ALA A 485 40.38 -12.32 -0.16
CA ALA A 485 40.82 -11.15 -0.89
C ALA A 485 39.65 -10.36 -1.53
N PRO A 486 38.69 -9.87 -0.73
CA PRO A 486 37.58 -9.07 -1.24
C PRO A 486 38.09 -7.78 -1.92
N HIS A 487 37.49 -7.44 -3.06
CA HIS A 487 37.84 -6.24 -3.83
C HIS A 487 37.46 -4.94 -3.11
N HIS A 488 36.38 -4.98 -2.32
CA HIS A 488 35.89 -3.86 -1.54
C HIS A 488 35.45 -4.35 -0.16
N VAL A 489 35.91 -3.66 0.89
CA VAL A 489 35.48 -3.88 2.27
C VAL A 489 34.62 -2.69 2.71
N LEU A 490 33.33 -2.93 2.94
CA LEU A 490 32.37 -1.91 3.35
C LEU A 490 32.02 -2.07 4.83
N LEU A 491 32.06 -0.98 5.60
CA LEU A 491 31.60 -0.99 6.99
C LEU A 491 30.20 -0.40 7.09
N VAL A 492 29.26 -1.15 7.66
CA VAL A 492 27.90 -0.66 7.95
C VAL A 492 27.87 -0.04 9.35
N VAL A 493 27.42 1.21 9.44
CA VAL A 493 27.39 1.99 10.69
C VAL A 493 26.02 2.63 10.88
N ASP A 494 25.47 2.52 12.09
CA ASP A 494 24.21 3.14 12.47
C ASP A 494 24.40 4.64 12.77
N ALA A 495 23.71 5.51 12.01
CA ALA A 495 23.81 6.95 12.15
C ALA A 495 23.26 7.51 13.49
N MET A 496 22.43 6.76 14.21
CA MET A 496 21.86 7.19 15.50
C MET A 496 22.82 7.01 16.67
N THR A 497 23.84 6.16 16.52
CA THR A 497 24.77 5.81 17.62
C THR A 497 25.81 6.89 17.95
N GLY A 498 25.79 8.02 17.24
CA GLY A 498 26.55 9.22 17.61
C GLY A 498 28.06 9.00 17.70
N GLN A 499 28.64 9.14 18.89
CA GLN A 499 30.08 8.96 19.15
C GLN A 499 30.50 7.49 19.14
N ASP A 500 29.60 6.55 19.44
CA ASP A 500 29.94 5.13 19.44
C ASP A 500 30.18 4.62 18.01
N ALA A 501 29.42 5.12 17.04
CA ALA A 501 29.68 4.89 15.61
C ALA A 501 31.11 5.26 15.20
N VAL A 502 31.65 6.34 15.78
CA VAL A 502 33.00 6.85 15.45
C VAL A 502 34.07 5.90 15.98
N ASN A 503 33.94 5.49 17.24
CA ASN A 503 34.87 4.55 17.88
C ASN A 503 34.88 3.19 17.18
N VAL A 504 33.69 2.69 16.83
CA VAL A 504 33.52 1.45 16.07
C VAL A 504 34.21 1.56 14.71
N ALA A 505 33.96 2.67 13.99
CA ALA A 505 34.52 2.87 12.67
C ALA A 505 36.05 3.00 12.67
N ASP A 506 36.64 3.71 13.64
CA ASP A 506 38.11 3.79 13.78
C ASP A 506 38.72 2.40 14.01
N ARG A 507 38.13 1.63 14.93
CA ARG A 507 38.66 0.32 15.31
C ARG A 507 38.62 -0.67 14.15
N PHE A 508 37.51 -0.75 13.41
CA PHE A 508 37.43 -1.61 12.23
C PHE A 508 38.36 -1.14 11.10
N ASN A 509 38.46 0.17 10.87
CA ASN A 509 39.36 0.72 9.86
C ASN A 509 40.83 0.41 10.17
N ARG A 510 41.26 0.52 11.43
CA ARG A 510 42.63 0.17 11.85
C ARG A 510 42.90 -1.33 11.83
N ALA A 511 41.92 -2.14 12.25
CA ALA A 511 42.12 -3.57 12.43
C ALA A 511 42.01 -4.39 11.14
N VAL A 512 41.03 -4.06 10.29
CA VAL A 512 40.70 -4.81 9.07
C VAL A 512 41.01 -3.99 7.81
N GLY A 513 40.98 -2.65 7.90
CA GLY A 513 40.98 -1.76 6.76
C GLY A 513 39.59 -1.74 6.10
N ILE A 514 39.03 -0.57 5.85
CA ILE A 514 37.74 -0.45 5.15
C ILE A 514 37.90 0.49 3.96
N ASP A 515 37.25 0.21 2.85
CA ASP A 515 37.38 1.04 1.64
C ASP A 515 36.32 2.13 1.60
N ALA A 516 35.12 1.84 2.11
CA ALA A 516 34.05 2.81 2.28
C ALA A 516 33.10 2.44 3.42
N VAL A 517 32.25 3.38 3.79
CA VAL A 517 31.24 3.23 4.85
C VAL A 517 29.83 3.25 4.25
N VAL A 518 28.94 2.45 4.81
CA VAL A 518 27.49 2.48 4.60
C VAL A 518 26.85 3.01 5.87
N LEU A 519 26.10 4.10 5.77
CA LEU A 519 25.38 4.66 6.92
C LEU A 519 23.92 4.21 6.89
N THR A 520 23.39 3.67 7.97
CA THR A 520 21.97 3.29 8.08
C THR A 520 21.22 4.24 9.02
N LYS A 521 19.88 4.28 8.91
CA LYS A 521 18.98 5.12 9.73
C LYS A 521 19.23 6.62 9.58
N LEU A 522 19.55 7.06 8.36
CA LEU A 522 19.84 8.46 8.03
C LEU A 522 18.57 9.33 7.92
N ASP A 523 17.40 8.71 7.98
CA ASP A 523 16.06 9.31 7.99
C ASP A 523 15.60 9.75 9.40
N GLY A 524 16.28 9.31 10.47
CA GLY A 524 15.99 9.73 11.84
C GLY A 524 16.42 11.18 12.15
N ASP A 525 16.20 11.62 13.39
CA ASP A 525 16.55 12.98 13.88
C ASP A 525 18.06 13.31 13.85
N ALA A 526 18.89 12.35 13.46
CA ALA A 526 20.32 12.52 13.31
C ALA A 526 20.61 13.52 12.18
N ARG A 527 20.95 14.76 12.54
CA ARG A 527 21.28 15.88 11.63
C ARG A 527 22.61 15.68 10.86
N GLY A 528 22.86 14.51 10.27
CA GLY A 528 24.05 14.23 9.46
C GLY A 528 25.40 14.23 10.20
N GLY A 529 25.44 14.49 11.51
CA GLY A 529 26.68 14.59 12.30
C GLY A 529 27.48 13.29 12.36
N ALA A 530 26.81 12.13 12.36
CA ALA A 530 27.46 10.82 12.31
C ALA A 530 28.26 10.63 11.00
N ALA A 531 27.73 11.12 9.88
CA ALA A 531 28.41 11.06 8.59
C ALA A 531 29.73 11.84 8.59
N LEU A 532 29.70 13.07 9.11
CA LEU A 532 30.89 13.90 9.25
C LEU A 532 31.92 13.27 10.20
N SER A 533 31.46 12.74 11.33
CA SER A 533 32.34 12.21 12.37
C SER A 533 33.02 10.92 11.91
N VAL A 534 32.27 10.00 11.30
CA VAL A 534 32.83 8.75 10.76
C VAL A 534 33.78 9.01 9.60
N ARG A 535 33.45 9.93 8.68
CA ARG A 535 34.35 10.33 7.58
C ARG A 535 35.65 10.95 8.09
N SER A 536 35.56 11.81 9.10
CA SER A 536 36.72 12.50 9.70
C SER A 536 37.69 11.51 10.33
N VAL A 537 37.17 10.52 11.08
CA VAL A 537 38.02 9.57 11.82
C VAL A 537 38.54 8.44 10.94
N THR A 538 37.70 7.87 10.08
CA THR A 538 38.15 6.76 9.21
C THR A 538 39.01 7.23 8.05
N GLY A 539 38.82 8.47 7.58
CA GLY A 539 39.40 8.95 6.33
C GLY A 539 38.86 8.22 5.09
N ARG A 540 37.78 7.44 5.20
CA ARG A 540 37.18 6.64 4.11
C ARG A 540 35.84 7.21 3.64
N PRO A 541 35.52 7.17 2.33
CA PRO A 541 34.30 7.78 1.81
C PRO A 541 33.06 7.03 2.34
N ILE A 542 31.94 7.73 2.43
CA ILE A 542 30.65 7.08 2.62
C ILE A 542 30.11 6.76 1.24
N ALA A 543 29.85 5.49 0.95
CA ALA A 543 29.39 5.03 -0.36
C ALA A 543 27.87 4.96 -0.46
N PHE A 544 27.20 4.54 0.61
CA PHE A 544 25.75 4.32 0.62
C PHE A 544 25.08 4.86 1.89
N ALA A 545 23.80 5.22 1.77
CA ALA A 545 22.92 5.66 2.84
C ALA A 545 21.65 4.78 2.86
N GLY A 546 21.32 4.21 4.01
CA GLY A 546 20.08 3.53 4.30
C GLY A 546 19.08 4.46 4.99
N THR A 547 17.88 4.59 4.43
CA THR A 547 16.80 5.47 4.90
C THR A 547 15.57 4.70 5.38
N GLY A 548 15.70 3.39 5.61
CA GLY A 548 14.63 2.53 6.11
C GLY A 548 15.04 1.06 6.18
N GLU A 549 14.10 0.20 6.59
CA GLU A 549 14.33 -1.24 6.81
C GLU A 549 14.06 -2.11 5.57
N LYS A 550 13.52 -1.54 4.50
CA LYS A 550 13.17 -2.27 3.28
C LYS A 550 14.36 -2.39 2.33
N THR A 551 14.34 -3.40 1.46
CA THR A 551 15.42 -3.67 0.50
C THR A 551 15.61 -2.58 -0.55
N ASP A 552 14.58 -1.75 -0.79
CA ASP A 552 14.62 -0.58 -1.68
C ASP A 552 15.10 0.70 -0.98
N ALA A 553 15.36 0.65 0.33
CA ALA A 553 15.71 1.82 1.15
C ALA A 553 17.24 2.07 1.27
N LEU A 554 18.05 1.55 0.34
CA LEU A 554 19.49 1.79 0.25
C LEU A 554 19.80 2.62 -1.00
N GLU A 555 20.39 3.81 -0.82
CA GLU A 555 20.75 4.73 -1.91
C GLU A 555 22.25 5.08 -1.90
N PRO A 556 22.85 5.48 -3.04
CA PRO A 556 24.18 6.08 -3.07
C PRO A 556 24.25 7.31 -2.17
N PHE A 557 25.35 7.45 -1.42
CA PHE A 557 25.54 8.60 -0.54
C PHE A 557 25.91 9.85 -1.35
N HIS A 558 25.15 10.93 -1.16
CA HIS A 558 25.39 12.22 -1.80
C HIS A 558 25.79 13.29 -0.75
N PRO A 559 27.08 13.69 -0.69
CA PRO A 559 27.57 14.64 0.31
C PRO A 559 26.82 15.97 0.31
N ASP A 560 26.49 16.50 -0.88
CA ASP A 560 25.83 17.81 -1.03
C ASP A 560 24.42 17.82 -0.42
N ARG A 561 23.71 16.69 -0.51
CA ARG A 561 22.37 16.54 0.09
C ARG A 561 22.44 16.55 1.61
N VAL A 562 23.42 15.85 2.18
CA VAL A 562 23.62 15.80 3.63
C VAL A 562 24.09 17.15 4.15
N ALA A 563 25.04 17.81 3.48
CA ALA A 563 25.48 19.17 3.82
C ALA A 563 24.32 20.18 3.76
N SER A 564 23.47 20.10 2.73
CA SER A 564 22.29 20.96 2.61
C SER A 564 21.26 20.71 3.71
N ARG A 565 21.06 19.44 4.12
CA ARG A 565 20.21 19.10 5.29
C ARG A 565 20.78 19.62 6.60
N ILE A 566 22.10 19.50 6.81
CA ILE A 566 22.80 20.03 8.00
C ILE A 566 22.63 21.54 8.10
N LEU A 567 22.76 22.25 6.97
CA LEU A 567 22.66 23.71 6.89
C LEU A 567 21.20 24.22 6.83
N GLY A 568 20.20 23.34 6.89
CA GLY A 568 18.78 23.72 6.81
C GLY A 568 18.34 24.25 5.44
N MET A 569 19.15 24.04 4.38
CA MET A 569 18.94 24.52 3.01
C MET A 569 18.43 23.43 2.04
N GLY A 570 17.90 22.33 2.58
CA GLY A 570 17.72 21.03 1.91
C GLY A 570 16.73 20.91 0.75
N ASP A 571 16.30 21.99 0.08
CA ASP A 571 15.31 21.90 -1.01
C ASP A 571 15.47 22.93 -2.14
N VAL A 572 16.70 23.36 -2.44
CA VAL A 572 16.98 24.21 -3.63
C VAL A 572 17.88 23.50 -4.64
N LEU A 573 18.92 22.79 -4.19
CA LEU A 573 19.88 22.09 -5.07
C LEU A 573 19.32 20.80 -5.68
N SER A 574 18.46 20.07 -4.96
CA SER A 574 17.81 18.85 -5.45
C SER A 574 16.89 19.08 -6.66
N LEU A 575 16.26 20.26 -6.73
CA LEU A 575 15.43 20.71 -7.85
C LEU A 575 16.27 21.12 -9.07
N VAL A 576 17.45 21.71 -8.85
CA VAL A 576 18.37 22.11 -9.91
C VAL A 576 19.07 20.88 -10.53
N GLU A 577 19.47 19.92 -9.71
CA GLU A 577 20.17 18.70 -10.16
C GLU A 577 19.23 17.71 -10.86
N ARG A 578 17.98 17.55 -10.40
CA ARG A 578 16.98 16.73 -11.12
C ARG A 578 16.57 17.33 -12.47
N ALA A 579 16.68 18.65 -12.63
CA ALA A 579 16.49 19.30 -13.92
C ALA A 579 17.72 19.17 -14.86
N GLN A 580 18.89 18.79 -14.34
CA GLN A 580 20.15 18.72 -15.10
C GLN A 580 20.61 17.29 -15.43
N ALA A 581 20.00 16.24 -14.88
CA ALA A 581 20.44 14.85 -15.05
C ALA A 581 19.84 14.09 -16.26
N THR A 582 19.16 14.73 -17.22
CA THR A 582 18.58 14.04 -18.39
C THR A 582 18.85 14.68 -19.75
N VAL A 583 19.83 15.56 -19.86
CA VAL A 583 20.30 16.00 -21.19
C VAL A 583 21.81 16.23 -21.17
N ASP A 584 22.56 15.28 -21.73
CA ASP A 584 23.95 15.50 -22.11
C ASP A 584 23.99 16.69 -23.06
N ARG A 585 24.60 17.80 -22.62
CA ARG A 585 24.61 19.07 -23.35
C ARG A 585 25.23 18.91 -24.75
N GLU A 586 26.21 18.01 -24.88
CA GLU A 586 26.81 17.62 -26.16
C GLU A 586 25.87 16.80 -27.06
N GLN A 587 25.07 15.89 -26.50
CA GLN A 587 24.12 15.09 -27.29
C GLN A 587 22.94 15.93 -27.78
N ALA A 588 22.48 16.90 -26.97
CA ALA A 588 21.47 17.87 -27.41
C ALA A 588 22.01 18.82 -28.49
N GLU A 589 23.25 19.29 -28.37
CA GLU A 589 23.89 20.10 -29.40
C GLU A 589 24.15 19.31 -30.69
N ALA A 590 24.52 18.03 -30.59
CA ALA A 590 24.65 17.12 -31.73
C ALA A 590 23.30 16.81 -32.39
N LEU A 591 22.24 16.64 -31.60
CA LEU A 591 20.88 16.45 -32.08
C LEU A 591 20.37 17.72 -32.79
N VAL A 592 20.61 18.90 -32.22
CA VAL A 592 20.27 20.19 -32.84
C VAL A 592 21.08 20.42 -34.12
N ARG A 593 22.34 19.99 -34.19
CA ARG A 593 23.14 19.99 -35.43
C ARG A 593 22.58 19.04 -36.48
N ARG A 594 22.25 17.80 -36.12
CA ARG A 594 21.67 16.80 -37.04
C ARG A 594 20.25 17.14 -37.48
N LEU A 595 19.49 17.87 -36.66
CA LEU A 595 18.19 18.43 -37.01
C LEU A 595 18.28 19.59 -38.04
N ARG A 596 19.46 20.18 -38.23
CA ARG A 596 19.68 21.23 -39.25
C ARG A 596 19.97 20.66 -40.65
N GLU A 597 20.48 19.43 -40.73
CA GLU A 597 20.74 18.71 -41.98
C GLU A 597 19.49 17.90 -42.38
N ASP A 598 19.14 17.82 -43.67
CA ASP A 598 17.88 17.24 -44.19
C ASP A 598 17.76 15.69 -44.04
N ALA A 599 18.33 15.11 -42.98
CA ALA A 599 18.57 13.68 -42.83
C ALA A 599 17.97 13.10 -41.52
N PHE A 600 16.71 13.41 -41.20
CA PHE A 600 16.00 12.67 -40.15
C PHE A 600 15.58 11.28 -40.68
N THR A 601 16.27 10.24 -40.23
CA THR A 601 16.09 8.84 -40.68
C THR A 601 15.29 8.00 -39.68
N LEU A 602 14.86 6.79 -40.07
CA LEU A 602 14.21 5.86 -39.13
C LEU A 602 15.16 5.38 -38.02
N GLU A 603 16.47 5.45 -38.22
CA GLU A 603 17.45 5.13 -37.17
C GLU A 603 17.47 6.20 -36.07
N ASP A 604 17.33 7.48 -36.46
CA ASP A 604 17.23 8.60 -35.51
C ASP A 604 15.90 8.52 -34.74
N PHE A 605 14.81 8.22 -35.45
CA PHE A 605 13.50 8.01 -34.84
C PHE A 605 13.51 6.85 -33.82
N ARG A 606 14.17 5.73 -34.15
CA ARG A 606 14.36 4.60 -33.25
C ARG A 606 15.17 4.96 -32.01
N THR A 607 16.25 5.71 -32.19
CA THR A 607 17.09 6.17 -31.08
C THR A 607 16.28 7.03 -30.11
N GLN A 608 15.42 7.91 -30.65
CA GLN A 608 14.50 8.71 -29.84
C GLN A 608 13.45 7.85 -29.11
N LEU A 609 12.84 6.86 -29.76
CA LEU A 609 11.88 5.95 -29.11
C LEU A 609 12.51 5.22 -27.92
N ARG A 610 13.78 4.81 -28.04
CA ARG A 610 14.52 4.15 -26.96
C ARG A 610 14.87 5.09 -25.81
N GLN A 611 15.22 6.34 -26.10
CA GLN A 611 15.47 7.36 -25.07
C GLN A 611 14.19 7.68 -24.30
N VAL A 612 13.06 7.80 -25.01
CA VAL A 612 11.74 7.99 -24.38
C VAL A 612 11.36 6.79 -23.50
N ARG A 613 11.72 5.56 -23.91
CA ARG A 613 11.53 4.34 -23.09
C ARG A 613 12.34 4.36 -21.79
N GLN A 614 13.56 4.92 -21.82
CA GLN A 614 14.42 5.04 -20.62
C GLN A 614 13.91 6.10 -19.63
N MET A 615 13.05 7.02 -20.06
CA MET A 615 12.53 8.12 -19.23
C MET A 615 11.25 7.75 -18.44
N GLY A 616 10.85 6.48 -18.39
CA GLY A 616 9.65 6.05 -17.65
C GLY A 616 8.34 6.43 -18.35
N PRO A 617 7.17 6.30 -17.67
CA PRO A 617 5.88 6.55 -18.29
C PRO A 617 5.78 7.99 -18.80
N LEU A 618 5.56 8.14 -20.10
CA LEU A 618 5.46 9.41 -20.87
C LEU A 618 4.53 10.47 -20.24
N ASP A 619 3.62 10.07 -19.36
CA ASP A 619 2.73 10.95 -18.60
C ASP A 619 3.46 11.83 -17.58
N GLN A 620 4.59 11.37 -17.02
CA GLN A 620 5.35 12.13 -16.01
C GLN A 620 6.24 13.20 -16.64
N VAL A 621 6.70 13.02 -17.88
CA VAL A 621 7.59 13.96 -18.58
C VAL A 621 6.79 15.07 -19.28
N LEU A 622 5.65 14.76 -19.88
CA LEU A 622 4.77 15.77 -20.51
C LEU A 622 4.15 16.75 -19.50
N GLY A 623 4.04 16.32 -18.23
CA GLY A 623 3.58 17.17 -17.12
C GLY A 623 4.59 18.23 -16.66
N MET A 624 5.87 18.12 -17.05
CA MET A 624 6.94 19.01 -16.58
C MET A 624 7.35 20.09 -17.59
N LEU A 625 6.78 20.12 -18.80
CA LEU A 625 7.10 21.13 -19.82
C LEU A 625 6.07 22.29 -19.82
N PRO A 626 6.52 23.57 -19.81
CA PRO A 626 5.64 24.75 -19.76
C PRO A 626 4.71 24.92 -20.99
N PHE A 627 4.94 24.15 -22.06
CA PHE A 627 4.12 24.13 -23.28
C PHE A 627 3.12 22.95 -23.38
N GLY A 628 3.10 22.02 -22.41
CA GLY A 628 2.24 20.83 -22.45
C GLY A 628 0.73 21.14 -22.44
N ARG A 629 0.32 22.32 -21.97
CA ARG A 629 -1.08 22.77 -21.98
C ARG A 629 -1.57 23.19 -23.37
N ALA A 630 -0.71 23.67 -24.25
CA ALA A 630 -1.10 24.12 -25.60
C ALA A 630 -1.30 22.95 -26.58
N LEU A 631 -0.61 21.83 -26.36
CA LEU A 631 -0.69 20.63 -27.21
C LEU A 631 -1.91 19.72 -26.90
N ARG A 632 -2.61 19.94 -25.79
CA ARG A 632 -3.83 19.18 -25.43
C ARG A 632 -5.10 19.63 -26.17
N ALA A 633 -5.03 20.68 -26.99
CA ALA A 633 -6.15 21.16 -27.80
C ALA A 633 -6.19 20.58 -29.23
N ALA A 634 -5.34 19.61 -29.56
CA ALA A 634 -5.34 18.93 -30.86
C ALA A 634 -6.14 17.62 -30.83
N PRO A 635 -6.78 17.19 -31.94
CA PRO A 635 -7.58 15.97 -32.01
C PRO A 635 -6.78 14.71 -31.60
N GLN A 636 -7.45 13.78 -30.90
CA GLN A 636 -6.92 12.51 -30.39
C GLN A 636 -6.42 11.55 -31.50
N GLU A 637 -5.25 11.79 -32.08
CA GLU A 637 -4.61 10.83 -33.01
C GLU A 637 -3.15 10.47 -32.70
N LEU A 638 -2.61 10.88 -31.54
CA LEU A 638 -1.19 10.69 -31.21
C LEU A 638 -0.92 9.96 -29.88
N GLY A 639 -1.91 9.29 -29.29
CA GLY A 639 -1.66 8.39 -28.16
C GLY A 639 -0.96 7.11 -28.62
N ALA A 640 0.36 7.06 -28.55
CA ALA A 640 1.08 5.79 -28.62
C ALA A 640 1.07 5.17 -27.22
N GLU A 641 0.37 4.06 -27.05
CA GLU A 641 0.44 3.24 -25.83
C GLU A 641 1.87 2.71 -25.66
N SER A 642 2.31 2.39 -24.43
CA SER A 642 3.66 1.84 -24.19
C SER A 642 3.95 0.58 -25.02
N ALA A 643 2.92 -0.21 -25.34
CA ALA A 643 3.00 -1.37 -26.21
C ALA A 643 3.23 -1.02 -27.71
N ASP A 644 2.85 0.18 -28.15
CA ASP A 644 3.11 0.66 -29.52
C ASP A 644 4.60 1.02 -29.69
N LEU A 645 5.29 1.47 -28.63
CA LEU A 645 6.72 1.84 -28.67
C LEU A 645 7.62 0.62 -28.93
N ASP A 646 7.40 -0.48 -28.22
CA ASP A 646 8.16 -1.72 -28.43
C ASP A 646 7.85 -2.33 -29.81
N ARG A 647 6.61 -2.21 -30.28
CA ARG A 647 6.20 -2.64 -31.62
C ARG A 647 6.92 -1.86 -32.71
N PHE A 648 7.09 -0.55 -32.53
CA PHE A 648 7.82 0.30 -33.47
C PHE A 648 9.33 0.06 -33.48
N ASP A 649 9.95 -0.17 -32.31
CA ASP A 649 11.37 -0.56 -32.26
C ASP A 649 11.61 -1.91 -32.96
N ALA A 650 10.70 -2.87 -32.76
CA ALA A 650 10.76 -4.17 -33.44
C ALA A 650 10.63 -4.04 -34.96
N ILE A 651 9.69 -3.22 -35.45
CA ILE A 651 9.49 -2.96 -36.89
C ILE A 651 10.73 -2.32 -37.53
N ILE A 652 11.31 -1.29 -36.89
CA ILE A 652 12.50 -0.62 -37.43
C ILE A 652 13.72 -1.54 -37.40
N SER A 653 13.85 -2.34 -36.34
CA SER A 653 14.94 -3.33 -36.20
C SER A 653 14.91 -4.39 -37.32
N SER A 654 13.73 -4.72 -37.85
CA SER A 654 13.54 -5.65 -38.97
C SER A 654 13.80 -5.07 -40.37
N MET A 655 14.18 -3.79 -40.47
CA MET A 655 14.58 -3.14 -41.72
C MET A 655 16.09 -3.22 -41.95
N THR A 656 16.50 -3.21 -43.21
CA THR A 656 17.92 -3.08 -43.59
C THR A 656 18.41 -1.63 -43.37
N PRO A 657 19.72 -1.41 -43.17
CA PRO A 657 20.28 -0.05 -43.01
C PRO A 657 19.94 0.90 -44.17
N GLY A 658 19.83 0.38 -45.40
CA GLY A 658 19.40 1.15 -46.57
C GLY A 658 17.93 1.60 -46.47
N GLU A 659 17.03 0.73 -46.01
CA GLU A 659 15.61 1.05 -45.82
C GLU A 659 15.38 2.02 -44.65
N ARG A 660 16.22 1.99 -43.61
CA ARG A 660 16.13 2.94 -42.48
C ARG A 660 16.56 4.35 -42.87
N ARG A 661 17.59 4.46 -43.72
CA ARG A 661 18.06 5.75 -44.28
C ARG A 661 17.12 6.29 -45.36
N HIS A 662 16.52 5.41 -46.14
CA HIS A 662 15.63 5.75 -47.26
C HIS A 662 14.28 5.02 -47.18
N PRO A 663 13.38 5.43 -46.26
CA PRO A 663 12.08 4.78 -46.05
C PRO A 663 11.17 4.79 -47.29
N GLU A 664 11.38 5.74 -48.19
CA GLU A 664 10.70 5.86 -49.49
C GLU A 664 10.90 4.64 -50.41
N THR A 665 11.96 3.87 -50.18
CA THR A 665 12.26 2.65 -50.97
C THR A 665 11.45 1.42 -50.52
N ILE A 666 10.64 1.54 -49.46
CA ILE A 666 9.87 0.43 -48.88
C ILE A 666 8.55 0.22 -49.64
N ASN A 667 8.62 -0.67 -50.64
CA ASN A 667 7.49 -1.13 -51.43
C ASN A 667 6.68 -2.26 -50.74
N GLY A 668 5.58 -2.70 -51.37
CA GLY A 668 4.64 -3.68 -50.77
C GLY A 668 5.28 -5.01 -50.35
N THR A 669 6.22 -5.53 -51.15
CA THR A 669 6.93 -6.79 -50.84
C THR A 669 7.88 -6.61 -49.65
N ARG A 670 8.57 -5.47 -49.55
CA ARG A 670 9.41 -5.14 -48.39
C ARG A 670 8.59 -4.99 -47.11
N ARG A 671 7.39 -4.40 -47.18
CA ARG A 671 6.50 -4.28 -46.00
C ARG A 671 6.06 -5.63 -45.46
N GLN A 672 5.73 -6.58 -46.33
CA GLN A 672 5.40 -7.96 -45.91
C GLN A 672 6.58 -8.66 -45.25
N ARG A 673 7.80 -8.48 -45.78
CA ARG A 673 9.02 -9.03 -45.18
C ARG A 673 9.29 -8.43 -43.80
N ILE A 674 9.21 -7.10 -43.67
CA ILE A 674 9.44 -6.39 -42.40
C ILE A 674 8.42 -6.84 -41.36
N ALA A 675 7.13 -6.88 -41.71
CA ALA A 675 6.05 -7.33 -40.84
C ALA A 675 6.28 -8.76 -40.30
N ARG A 676 6.65 -9.71 -41.17
CA ARG A 676 7.01 -11.07 -40.76
C ARG A 676 8.24 -11.11 -39.85
N GLY A 677 9.25 -10.29 -40.14
CA GLY A 677 10.48 -10.22 -39.36
C GLY A 677 10.29 -9.61 -37.96
N SER A 678 9.37 -8.66 -37.81
CA SER A 678 9.05 -8.02 -36.51
C SER A 678 7.94 -8.72 -35.73
N GLY A 679 7.27 -9.74 -36.30
CA GLY A 679 6.10 -10.37 -35.68
C GLY A 679 4.86 -9.48 -35.66
N THR A 680 4.76 -8.51 -36.57
CA THR A 680 3.67 -7.52 -36.65
C THR A 680 2.90 -7.63 -37.95
N SER A 681 1.82 -6.84 -38.11
CA SER A 681 1.06 -6.79 -39.36
C SER A 681 1.65 -5.77 -40.36
N VAL A 682 1.29 -5.91 -41.64
CA VAL A 682 1.61 -4.90 -42.68
C VAL A 682 0.96 -3.55 -42.37
N GLN A 683 -0.18 -3.55 -41.66
CA GLN A 683 -0.85 -2.33 -41.22
C GLN A 683 -0.03 -1.58 -40.17
N ASP A 684 0.61 -2.30 -39.24
CA ASP A 684 1.51 -1.69 -38.25
C ASP A 684 2.73 -1.03 -38.92
N VAL A 685 3.32 -1.70 -39.93
CA VAL A 685 4.43 -1.14 -40.71
C VAL A 685 3.99 0.13 -41.46
N ASN A 686 2.78 0.14 -42.03
CA ASN A 686 2.20 1.33 -42.67
C ASN A 686 1.96 2.47 -41.68
N ARG A 687 1.48 2.16 -40.47
CA ARG A 687 1.22 3.12 -39.39
C ARG A 687 2.52 3.81 -38.97
N LEU A 688 3.59 3.04 -38.78
CA LEU A 688 4.93 3.57 -38.47
C LEU A 688 5.47 4.49 -39.56
N LEU A 689 5.41 4.06 -40.83
CA LEU A 689 5.91 4.87 -41.96
C LEU A 689 5.12 6.18 -42.10
N LYS A 690 3.80 6.15 -41.84
CA LYS A 690 2.95 7.34 -41.86
C LYS A 690 3.30 8.31 -40.73
N GLN A 691 3.51 7.82 -39.51
CA GLN A 691 3.90 8.65 -38.35
C GLN A 691 5.28 9.27 -38.55
N HIS A 692 6.26 8.51 -39.04
CA HIS A 692 7.58 9.04 -39.38
C HIS A 692 7.51 10.14 -40.46
N ALA A 693 6.68 9.95 -41.49
CA ALA A 693 6.47 10.96 -42.53
C ALA A 693 5.79 12.25 -42.00
N GLN A 694 4.82 12.11 -41.08
CA GLN A 694 4.17 13.25 -40.42
C GLN A 694 5.16 14.04 -39.55
N LEU A 695 5.98 13.36 -38.76
CA LEU A 695 7.01 13.99 -37.94
C LEU A 695 8.03 14.75 -38.80
N ARG A 696 8.49 14.12 -39.89
CA ARG A 696 9.41 14.76 -40.86
C ARG A 696 8.79 16.00 -41.53
N LYS A 697 7.47 15.98 -41.80
CA LYS A 697 6.74 17.15 -42.32
C LYS A 697 6.65 18.28 -41.28
N MET A 698 6.38 17.96 -40.02
CA MET A 698 6.33 18.92 -38.91
C MET A 698 7.70 19.57 -38.68
N MET A 699 8.78 18.79 -38.70
CA MET A 699 10.16 19.29 -38.57
C MET A 699 10.52 20.27 -39.69
N LYS A 700 10.09 19.98 -40.93
CA LYS A 700 10.28 20.89 -42.07
C LYS A 700 9.52 22.21 -41.92
N GLN A 701 8.37 22.21 -41.23
CA GLN A 701 7.60 23.43 -40.95
C GLN A 701 8.22 24.27 -39.82
N LEU A 702 8.79 23.63 -38.79
CA LEU A 702 9.52 24.30 -37.72
C LEU A 702 10.76 25.06 -38.23
N LYS A 703 11.50 24.47 -39.18
CA LYS A 703 12.61 25.13 -39.92
C LYS A 703 12.18 26.42 -40.64
N GLY A 704 10.90 26.54 -41.02
CA GLY A 704 10.34 27.73 -41.65
C GLY A 704 9.92 28.84 -40.68
N MET A 705 9.77 28.54 -39.38
CA MET A 705 9.33 29.50 -38.35
C MET A 705 10.49 30.18 -37.61
N GLU A 706 11.70 29.63 -37.66
CA GLU A 706 12.89 30.14 -36.97
C GLU A 706 13.33 31.54 -37.49
N GLY A 707 12.95 31.90 -38.72
CA GLY A 707 13.20 33.23 -39.30
C GLY A 707 12.29 34.35 -38.80
N LYS A 708 11.31 34.07 -37.91
CA LYS A 708 10.26 35.04 -37.52
C LYS A 708 10.02 35.20 -36.00
N LEU A 709 10.92 34.75 -35.12
CA LEU A 709 10.80 35.06 -33.68
C LEU A 709 11.50 36.38 -33.29
N PRO A 710 10.86 37.27 -32.51
CA PRO A 710 11.49 38.49 -32.01
C PRO A 710 12.54 38.15 -30.95
N ARG A 711 13.73 38.74 -31.08
CA ARG A 711 14.80 38.70 -30.07
C ARG A 711 14.29 39.26 -28.73
N MET A 712 13.91 38.40 -27.80
CA MET A 712 13.66 38.80 -26.41
C MET A 712 15.00 39.04 -25.69
N LYS A 713 15.36 40.31 -25.55
CA LYS A 713 16.37 40.80 -24.59
C LYS A 713 15.75 40.87 -23.20
N GLY A 714 16.45 40.34 -22.19
CA GLY A 714 16.25 40.72 -20.79
C GLY A 714 15.74 39.62 -19.86
N LEU A 715 16.64 38.74 -19.42
CA LEU A 715 16.54 38.00 -18.17
C LEU A 715 17.93 38.02 -17.52
N PRO A 716 18.07 38.39 -16.23
CA PRO A 716 19.36 38.45 -15.56
C PRO A 716 19.85 37.03 -15.28
N GLY A 717 21.01 36.65 -15.83
CA GLY A 717 21.67 35.38 -15.49
C GLY A 717 22.37 34.61 -16.62
N PHE A 718 22.31 35.06 -17.88
CA PHE A 718 23.06 34.43 -18.97
C PHE A 718 24.17 35.34 -19.50
N PRO A 719 25.43 34.87 -19.60
CA PRO A 719 26.49 35.64 -20.23
C PRO A 719 26.23 35.75 -21.74
N THR A 720 26.34 36.96 -22.28
CA THR A 720 26.32 37.22 -23.72
C THR A 720 27.58 36.67 -24.38
N PRO A 721 27.51 36.09 -25.59
CA PRO A 721 28.71 35.70 -26.33
C PRO A 721 29.47 36.97 -26.70
N ARG A 722 30.75 37.07 -26.32
CA ARG A 722 31.69 37.99 -26.97
C ARG A 722 32.00 37.40 -28.35
N GLY A 723 31.99 38.28 -29.36
CA GLY A 723 32.33 37.95 -30.74
C GLY A 723 33.79 37.57 -30.92
#